data_AF-A0A5B9Y5Y3-F1
#
_entry.id   AF-A0A5B9Y5Y3-F1
#
_cell.length_a   1.000
_cell.length_b   1.000
_cell.length_c   1.000
_cell.angle_alpha   90.00
_cell.angle_beta   90.00
_cell.angle_gamma   90.00
#
_symmetry.space_group_name_H-M   'P 1'
#
loop_
_entity.id
_entity.type
_entity.pdbx_description
1 polymer ?
#
loop_
_entity_poly.entity_id
_entity_poly.type
_entity_poly.pdbx_seq_one_letter_code
_entity_poly.pdbx_strand_id
1 'polypeptide(L)'
;MIFDKIEILYEKFCLPVKIKYSETRKPTFMEFLILSIILEYPNRNKSIRKILNEDFKILNVELFERALKDLINFKIIELKKTQAGWSTLGIDLAIDKIEINELLKEQFIKKEFVISQMDKNLDVNWIYDPVMEGYELSREQEWNKRLNGVKLSHKLNFVKPGDKFYSEKDITNNASNFVNAKPEYFGDNAMLTRVELNKEIGLEDLNLAKQLTNTKPCANEAFLEFFENDTFKLRTDNIFLENYFRKNPNVSKDIAIDVANKYSEKIKERFVPKRNFNSLDKFQKEPDLISNINVRSSWNLLLINGQDITSTNKMLKNKDLISNVKIIIFYNSKSNDKTIEVVDDKIVAYLESSGHEILRDNSLIYLDSENNATGFSIVDKHIPTINQFIPVVYAYKNKGKVRIEELFEDNLVRLFENYENELFEGRLQTSTIMLNLLKRIGLEQKLYQVLYDYLAREIDDQSSFEKLNDFLVESDNLEGSVFLEKCLKDVLINASQTRDSEAMMLLLEKYKFKSTSTLFEMLNNIKLDNDINFIFRINSLLDERKIDGWKVNVRNCLVKVLEYAKDNLRSELLSLDKYRSTVWKEHAATINKIGNITKELYNKNFEVVEKNYQDMLISVIDLIKSNNEIQDYKNYLWYLSETLVDFYSNYYEYKINEMQNSDSNLVEYKIQLVAGNAINKIEEKLDSIIDVKARKLPIELKLEWAKHVENKRDLVNEIIKKDDSLLYLALNLVFGKKDDFNAENLQRYQDKLGGL
;
A
#
# COMPACT_ATOMS: atom_id res chain seq x y z
N MET A 1 26.93 -6.96 17.78
CA MET A 1 25.87 -7.94 17.45
C MET A 1 25.03 -8.19 18.69
N ILE A 2 23.69 -8.15 18.59
CA ILE A 2 22.80 -8.31 19.75
C ILE A 2 21.78 -9.41 19.44
N PHE A 3 21.72 -10.41 20.33
CA PHE A 3 20.67 -11.43 20.33
C PHE A 3 19.59 -11.02 21.33
N ASP A 4 18.45 -10.62 20.80
CA ASP A 4 17.31 -10.17 21.60
C ASP A 4 16.34 -11.31 21.96
N LYS A 5 15.57 -11.09 23.03
CA LYS A 5 14.50 -12.00 23.48
C LYS A 5 14.99 -13.43 23.73
N ILE A 6 15.98 -13.58 24.60
CA ILE A 6 16.45 -14.89 25.10
C ILE A 6 15.68 -15.20 26.38
N GLU A 7 15.01 -16.35 26.45
CA GLU A 7 14.31 -16.81 27.65
C GLU A 7 15.28 -17.57 28.54
N ILE A 8 15.54 -17.04 29.74
CA ILE A 8 16.29 -17.74 30.78
C ILE A 8 15.28 -18.42 31.71
N LEU A 9 15.30 -19.75 31.69
CA LEU A 9 14.48 -20.60 32.54
C LEU A 9 15.29 -21.07 33.73
N TYR A 10 14.72 -21.01 34.92
CA TYR A 10 15.24 -21.70 36.09
C TYR A 10 14.11 -22.19 36.97
N GLU A 11 14.46 -22.99 37.97
CA GLU A 11 13.52 -23.57 38.90
C GLU A 11 13.68 -22.95 40.29
N LYS A 12 12.57 -22.47 40.86
CA LYS A 12 12.49 -22.13 42.29
C LYS A 12 12.07 -23.37 43.08
N PHE A 13 12.63 -23.54 44.27
CA PHE A 13 12.27 -24.64 45.16
C PHE A 13 11.12 -24.21 46.06
N CYS A 14 10.08 -25.02 46.19
CA CYS A 14 8.87 -24.67 46.91
C CYS A 14 8.49 -25.80 47.86
N LEU A 15 8.40 -25.47 49.14
CA LEU A 15 7.94 -26.35 50.20
C LEU A 15 6.55 -25.89 50.65
N PRO A 16 5.48 -26.67 50.43
CA PRO A 16 4.17 -26.34 50.96
C PRO A 16 4.18 -26.38 52.49
N VAL A 17 3.81 -25.29 53.14
CA VAL A 17 3.73 -25.16 54.60
C VAL A 17 2.39 -24.61 55.03
N LYS A 18 1.93 -25.03 56.20
CA LYS A 18 0.70 -24.56 56.83
C LYS A 18 1.05 -23.70 58.03
N ILE A 19 0.69 -22.43 57.99
CA ILE A 19 0.85 -21.49 59.10
C ILE A 19 -0.35 -21.64 60.03
N LYS A 20 -0.12 -22.05 61.29
CA LYS A 20 -1.12 -21.99 62.35
C LYS A 20 -0.92 -20.75 63.19
N TYR A 21 -2.00 -20.01 63.41
CA TYR A 21 -1.97 -18.73 64.10
C TYR A 21 -3.19 -18.58 65.01
N SER A 22 -3.05 -17.72 66.01
CA SER A 22 -4.13 -17.25 66.86
C SER A 22 -4.49 -15.82 66.49
N GLU A 23 -5.77 -15.48 66.51
CA GLU A 23 -6.24 -14.12 66.24
C GLU A 23 -7.08 -13.62 67.42
N THR A 24 -6.76 -12.41 67.91
CA THR A 24 -7.52 -11.74 68.97
C THR A 24 -8.32 -10.59 68.37
N ARG A 25 -9.65 -10.70 68.35
CA ARG A 25 -10.54 -9.72 67.72
C ARG A 25 -11.81 -9.46 68.52
N LYS A 26 -12.56 -8.42 68.15
CA LYS A 26 -13.93 -8.23 68.67
C LYS A 26 -14.86 -9.31 68.11
N PRO A 27 -15.81 -9.84 68.90
CA PRO A 27 -16.82 -10.76 68.40
C PRO A 27 -17.72 -10.02 67.40
N THR A 28 -18.18 -10.73 66.38
CA THR A 28 -19.25 -10.26 65.49
C THR A 28 -20.54 -10.08 66.30
N PHE A 29 -21.51 -9.34 65.78
CA PHE A 29 -22.80 -9.15 66.47
C PHE A 29 -23.45 -10.48 66.89
N MET A 30 -23.37 -11.50 66.03
CA MET A 30 -23.97 -12.82 66.24
C MET A 30 -23.26 -13.56 67.38
N GLU A 31 -21.92 -13.60 67.34
CA GLU A 31 -21.08 -14.19 68.38
C GLU A 31 -21.29 -13.46 69.72
N PHE A 32 -21.34 -12.13 69.68
CA PHE A 32 -21.59 -11.29 70.85
C PHE A 32 -22.93 -11.62 71.48
N LEU A 33 -24.01 -11.66 70.71
CA LEU A 33 -25.34 -11.96 71.23
C LEU A 33 -25.43 -13.38 71.79
N ILE A 34 -24.80 -14.36 71.14
CA ILE A 34 -24.72 -15.75 71.66
C ILE A 34 -23.99 -15.76 73.01
N LEU A 35 -22.83 -15.11 73.09
CA LEU A 35 -22.05 -15.03 74.32
C LEU A 35 -22.83 -14.31 75.42
N SER A 36 -23.51 -13.20 75.13
CA SER A 36 -24.37 -12.50 76.09
C SER A 36 -25.54 -13.37 76.56
N ILE A 37 -26.20 -14.11 75.67
CA ILE A 37 -27.26 -15.05 76.05
C ILE A 37 -26.70 -16.12 76.99
N ILE A 38 -25.55 -16.71 76.66
CA ILE A 38 -24.94 -17.74 77.50
C ILE A 38 -24.45 -17.15 78.83
N LEU A 39 -24.01 -15.89 78.89
CA LEU A 39 -23.43 -15.30 80.11
C LEU A 39 -24.45 -14.66 81.03
N GLU A 40 -25.52 -14.05 80.49
CA GLU A 40 -26.39 -13.14 81.25
C GLU A 40 -27.85 -13.58 81.30
N TYR A 41 -28.29 -14.49 80.44
CA TYR A 41 -29.70 -14.84 80.37
C TYR A 41 -30.18 -15.58 81.64
N PRO A 42 -31.33 -15.18 82.23
CA PRO A 42 -31.75 -15.64 83.56
C PRO A 42 -32.20 -17.10 83.60
N ASN A 43 -32.85 -17.61 82.54
CA ASN A 43 -33.33 -19.00 82.51
C ASN A 43 -32.39 -19.90 81.71
N ARG A 44 -31.49 -20.58 82.42
CA ARG A 44 -30.43 -21.42 81.85
C ARG A 44 -30.92 -22.73 81.22
N ASN A 45 -32.16 -23.14 81.48
CA ASN A 45 -32.74 -24.37 80.92
C ASN A 45 -33.31 -24.18 79.51
N LYS A 46 -33.47 -22.94 79.03
CA LYS A 46 -33.87 -22.66 77.64
C LYS A 46 -32.69 -22.83 76.70
N SER A 47 -32.98 -23.26 75.47
CA SER A 47 -31.97 -23.28 74.39
C SER A 47 -31.76 -21.90 73.79
N ILE A 48 -30.57 -21.70 73.21
CA ILE A 48 -30.24 -20.44 72.50
C ILE A 48 -31.28 -20.20 71.38
N ARG A 49 -31.73 -21.24 70.66
CA ARG A 49 -32.79 -21.13 69.63
C ARG A 49 -34.09 -20.57 70.21
N LYS A 50 -34.57 -21.12 71.34
CA LYS A 50 -35.82 -20.67 71.96
C LYS A 50 -35.72 -19.21 72.40
N ILE A 51 -34.60 -18.81 72.98
CA ILE A 51 -34.38 -17.45 73.43
C ILE A 51 -34.36 -16.47 72.25
N LEU A 52 -33.61 -16.81 71.19
CA LEU A 52 -33.56 -16.00 69.97
C LEU A 52 -34.94 -15.86 69.32
N ASN A 53 -35.71 -16.95 69.23
CA ASN A 53 -37.03 -16.95 68.59
C ASN A 53 -38.11 -16.27 69.44
N GLU A 54 -38.23 -16.63 70.72
CA GLU A 54 -39.34 -16.21 71.59
C GLU A 54 -39.09 -14.81 72.17
N ASP A 55 -37.87 -14.53 72.63
CA ASP A 55 -37.58 -13.32 73.40
C ASP A 55 -36.97 -12.22 72.53
N PHE A 56 -36.07 -12.58 71.60
CA PHE A 56 -35.45 -11.62 70.66
C PHE A 56 -36.18 -11.52 69.32
N LYS A 57 -37.17 -12.38 69.04
CA LYS A 57 -37.96 -12.42 67.78
C LYS A 57 -37.12 -12.59 66.51
N ILE A 58 -35.96 -13.24 66.61
CA ILE A 58 -35.05 -13.50 65.51
C ILE A 58 -35.45 -14.82 64.84
N LEU A 59 -36.00 -14.75 63.62
CA LEU A 59 -36.50 -15.92 62.90
C LEU A 59 -35.41 -16.69 62.12
N ASN A 60 -34.33 -16.02 61.72
CA ASN A 60 -33.23 -16.64 60.97
C ASN A 60 -32.11 -17.10 61.92
N VAL A 61 -32.25 -18.32 62.41
CA VAL A 61 -31.35 -18.91 63.42
C VAL A 61 -30.08 -19.53 62.78
N GLU A 62 -30.07 -19.77 61.47
CA GLU A 62 -28.96 -20.48 60.79
C GLU A 62 -27.61 -19.76 60.93
N LEU A 63 -27.61 -18.43 60.83
CA LEU A 63 -26.39 -17.62 61.00
C LEU A 63 -25.87 -17.64 62.44
N PHE A 64 -26.77 -17.70 63.43
CA PHE A 64 -26.41 -17.87 64.84
C PHE A 64 -25.88 -19.28 65.12
N GLU A 65 -26.47 -20.30 64.49
CA GLU A 65 -25.99 -21.67 64.62
C GLU A 65 -24.57 -21.83 64.04
N ARG A 66 -24.28 -21.17 62.91
CA ARG A 66 -22.92 -21.10 62.34
C ARG A 66 -21.95 -20.38 63.26
N ALA A 67 -22.33 -19.21 63.79
CA ALA A 67 -21.50 -18.48 64.75
C ALA A 67 -21.24 -19.30 66.02
N LEU A 68 -22.23 -20.03 66.54
CA LEU A 68 -22.07 -20.93 67.68
C LEU A 68 -21.08 -22.06 67.37
N LYS A 69 -21.18 -22.68 66.18
CA LYS A 69 -20.23 -23.70 65.73
C LYS A 69 -18.81 -23.15 65.62
N ASP A 70 -18.63 -21.93 65.13
CA ASP A 70 -17.33 -21.28 65.05
C ASP A 70 -16.75 -20.99 66.44
N LEU A 71 -17.56 -20.48 67.38
CA LEU A 71 -17.14 -20.29 68.78
C LEU A 71 -16.72 -21.61 69.46
N ILE A 72 -17.40 -22.72 69.15
CA ILE A 72 -17.03 -24.06 69.64
C ILE A 72 -15.74 -24.55 68.96
N ASN A 73 -15.63 -24.44 67.64
CA ASN A 73 -14.48 -24.90 66.86
C ASN A 73 -13.18 -24.20 67.30
N PHE A 74 -13.25 -22.89 67.59
CA PHE A 74 -12.11 -22.11 68.07
C PHE A 74 -11.91 -22.17 69.59
N LYS A 75 -12.61 -23.07 70.29
CA LYS A 75 -12.53 -23.30 71.75
C LYS A 75 -12.82 -22.05 72.59
N ILE A 76 -13.62 -21.12 72.08
CA ILE A 76 -14.10 -19.96 72.85
C ILE A 76 -15.19 -20.43 73.83
N ILE A 77 -15.95 -21.45 73.42
CA ILE A 77 -17.00 -22.10 74.20
C ILE A 77 -16.76 -23.62 74.21
N GLU A 78 -16.98 -24.27 75.34
CA GLU A 78 -16.91 -25.73 75.49
C GLU A 78 -18.26 -26.32 75.90
N LEU A 79 -18.47 -27.60 75.64
CA LEU A 79 -19.69 -28.32 76.02
C LEU A 79 -19.40 -29.30 77.15
N LYS A 80 -20.25 -29.35 78.18
CA LYS A 80 -20.10 -30.30 79.30
C LYS A 80 -20.24 -31.74 78.80
N LYS A 81 -19.11 -32.46 78.73
CA LYS A 81 -18.96 -33.75 78.01
C LYS A 81 -19.71 -34.96 78.61
N THR A 82 -20.47 -34.82 79.69
CA THR A 82 -21.05 -35.98 80.41
C THR A 82 -22.52 -36.32 80.11
N GLN A 83 -23.27 -35.54 79.30
CA GLN A 83 -24.72 -35.82 79.05
C GLN A 83 -25.26 -35.42 77.66
N ALA A 84 -24.47 -35.49 76.60
CA ALA A 84 -24.96 -35.24 75.23
C ALA A 84 -24.55 -36.36 74.27
N GLY A 85 -25.53 -37.09 73.73
CA GLY A 85 -25.34 -37.93 72.55
C GLY A 85 -25.01 -37.04 71.34
N TRP A 86 -24.16 -37.51 70.45
CA TRP A 86 -23.64 -36.75 69.29
C TRP A 86 -24.74 -36.21 68.33
N SER A 87 -26.00 -36.64 68.48
CA SER A 87 -27.13 -36.22 67.64
C SER A 87 -27.83 -34.91 68.07
N THR A 88 -27.37 -34.21 69.12
CA THR A 88 -27.94 -32.93 69.59
C THR A 88 -26.86 -31.86 69.86
N LEU A 89 -25.86 -31.77 68.98
CA LEU A 89 -24.89 -30.66 68.98
C LEU A 89 -25.44 -29.52 68.11
N GLY A 90 -25.97 -28.46 68.72
CA GLY A 90 -26.50 -27.31 67.98
C GLY A 90 -27.12 -26.24 68.87
N ILE A 91 -27.69 -25.22 68.23
CA ILE A 91 -28.33 -24.06 68.87
C ILE A 91 -29.56 -24.42 69.74
N ASP A 92 -30.02 -25.67 69.65
CA ASP A 92 -31.08 -26.27 70.47
C ASP A 92 -30.59 -26.79 71.82
N LEU A 93 -29.30 -26.73 72.09
CA LEU A 93 -28.74 -27.07 73.41
C LEU A 93 -29.12 -26.00 74.44
N ALA A 94 -29.52 -26.45 75.64
CA ALA A 94 -29.79 -25.58 76.77
C ALA A 94 -28.50 -24.90 77.27
N ILE A 95 -28.62 -23.64 77.73
CA ILE A 95 -27.46 -22.81 78.12
C ILE A 95 -26.65 -23.46 79.25
N ASP A 96 -27.29 -24.10 80.21
CA ASP A 96 -26.66 -24.76 81.37
C ASP A 96 -25.65 -25.86 81.02
N LYS A 97 -25.77 -26.42 79.81
CA LYS A 97 -24.88 -27.45 79.24
C LYS A 97 -23.64 -26.88 78.53
N ILE A 98 -23.58 -25.56 78.40
CA ILE A 98 -22.48 -24.82 77.76
C ILE A 98 -21.57 -24.23 78.84
N GLU A 99 -20.26 -24.42 78.68
CA GLU A 99 -19.22 -23.88 79.54
C GLU A 99 -18.43 -22.80 78.78
N ILE A 100 -18.21 -21.68 79.44
CA ILE A 100 -17.42 -20.56 78.90
C ILE A 100 -16.18 -20.41 79.77
N ASN A 101 -15.04 -20.17 79.12
CA ASN A 101 -13.78 -19.85 79.75
C ASN A 101 -13.93 -18.66 80.73
N GLU A 102 -13.51 -18.83 81.99
CA GLU A 102 -13.58 -17.80 83.03
C GLU A 102 -12.95 -16.46 82.63
N LEU A 103 -11.85 -16.48 81.86
CA LEU A 103 -11.22 -15.26 81.34
C LEU A 103 -12.17 -14.46 80.42
N LEU A 104 -12.95 -15.16 79.59
CA LEU A 104 -13.93 -14.51 78.72
C LEU A 104 -15.08 -13.92 79.54
N LYS A 105 -15.50 -14.60 80.63
CA LYS A 105 -16.50 -14.07 81.55
C LYS A 105 -16.04 -12.76 82.19
N GLU A 106 -14.80 -12.73 82.70
CA GLU A 106 -14.21 -11.53 83.28
C GLU A 106 -14.10 -10.37 82.28
N GLN A 107 -13.69 -10.66 81.04
CA GLN A 107 -13.59 -9.66 79.96
C GLN A 107 -14.97 -9.10 79.55
N PHE A 108 -16.00 -9.95 79.52
CA PHE A 108 -17.38 -9.50 79.27
C PHE A 108 -17.91 -8.63 80.41
N ILE A 109 -17.62 -8.96 81.68
CA ILE A 109 -17.97 -8.13 82.85
C ILE A 109 -17.28 -6.75 82.77
N LYS A 110 -16.01 -6.73 82.36
CA LYS A 110 -15.24 -5.48 82.17
C LYS A 110 -15.61 -4.71 80.90
N LYS A 111 -16.54 -5.22 80.08
CA LYS A 111 -16.99 -4.63 78.80
C LYS A 111 -15.89 -4.47 77.74
N GLU A 112 -14.85 -5.31 77.78
CA GLU A 112 -13.75 -5.27 76.82
C GLU A 112 -14.12 -5.98 75.49
N PHE A 113 -15.00 -6.99 75.56
CA PHE A 113 -15.60 -7.73 74.43
C PHE A 113 -14.59 -8.14 73.36
N VAL A 114 -13.66 -9.02 73.73
CA VAL A 114 -12.67 -9.59 72.81
C VAL A 114 -12.80 -11.11 72.85
N ILE A 115 -12.65 -11.75 71.70
CA ILE A 115 -12.53 -13.20 71.57
C ILE A 115 -11.16 -13.54 71.00
N SER A 116 -10.54 -14.58 71.56
CA SER A 116 -9.29 -15.15 71.06
C SER A 116 -9.61 -16.43 70.30
N GLN A 117 -9.41 -16.41 68.98
CA GLN A 117 -9.59 -17.57 68.12
C GLN A 117 -8.26 -18.31 68.01
N MET A 118 -8.19 -19.51 68.58
CA MET A 118 -7.02 -20.38 68.48
C MET A 118 -7.12 -21.32 67.28
N ASP A 119 -5.98 -21.88 66.84
CA ASP A 119 -5.91 -22.93 65.81
C ASP A 119 -6.40 -22.53 64.39
N LYS A 120 -6.42 -21.23 64.04
CA LYS A 120 -6.63 -20.80 62.64
C LYS A 120 -5.45 -21.25 61.78
N ASN A 121 -5.69 -21.54 60.51
CA ASN A 121 -4.64 -22.00 59.60
C ASN A 121 -4.70 -21.35 58.21
N LEU A 122 -3.54 -21.24 57.55
CA LEU A 122 -3.39 -20.79 56.17
C LEU A 122 -2.33 -21.63 55.45
N ASP A 123 -2.67 -22.15 54.28
CA ASP A 123 -1.73 -22.85 53.41
C ASP A 123 -0.93 -21.84 52.56
N VAL A 124 0.40 -21.95 52.60
CA VAL A 124 1.34 -21.11 51.83
C VAL A 124 2.50 -21.95 51.30
N ASN A 125 3.31 -21.39 50.40
CA ASN A 125 4.55 -22.00 49.95
C ASN A 125 5.75 -21.26 50.54
N TRP A 126 6.66 -22.00 51.16
CA TRP A 126 8.01 -21.56 51.47
C TRP A 126 8.88 -21.73 50.24
N ILE A 127 9.31 -20.62 49.65
CA ILE A 127 9.97 -20.58 48.35
C ILE A 127 11.42 -20.14 48.54
N TYR A 128 12.34 -20.83 47.89
CA TYR A 128 13.72 -20.41 47.73
C TYR A 128 13.98 -20.08 46.26
N ASP A 129 14.43 -18.84 46.03
CA ASP A 129 14.89 -18.39 44.73
C ASP A 129 16.42 -18.50 44.67
N PRO A 130 16.98 -19.45 43.87
CA PRO A 130 18.42 -19.65 43.79
C PRO A 130 19.17 -18.51 43.09
N VAL A 131 18.48 -17.64 42.35
CA VAL A 131 19.09 -16.46 41.69
C VAL A 131 19.21 -15.30 42.66
N MET A 132 18.18 -15.07 43.48
CA MET A 132 18.20 -14.04 44.52
C MET A 132 18.98 -14.46 45.78
N GLU A 133 19.23 -15.78 45.93
CA GLU A 133 19.67 -16.40 47.20
C GLU A 133 18.75 -16.06 48.38
N GLY A 134 17.47 -15.81 48.07
CA GLY A 134 16.46 -15.31 49.01
C GLY A 134 15.38 -16.33 49.30
N TYR A 135 14.70 -16.13 50.43
CA TYR A 135 13.56 -16.93 50.84
C TYR A 135 12.31 -16.06 50.95
N GLU A 136 11.17 -16.60 50.54
CA GLU A 136 9.89 -15.90 50.62
C GLU A 136 8.76 -16.86 51.00
N LEU A 137 7.72 -16.33 51.64
CA LEU A 137 6.45 -17.01 51.85
C LEU A 137 5.41 -16.38 50.95
N SER A 138 4.74 -17.20 50.14
CA SER A 138 3.65 -16.71 49.31
C SER A 138 2.51 -17.72 49.18
N ARG A 139 1.29 -17.19 49.11
CA ARG A 139 0.08 -17.93 48.81
C ARG A 139 -0.06 -18.22 47.31
N GLU A 140 0.31 -17.27 46.46
CA GLU A 140 0.16 -17.33 44.99
C GLU A 140 1.49 -17.13 44.26
N GLN A 141 1.58 -17.63 43.03
CA GLN A 141 2.78 -17.45 42.20
C GLN A 141 2.69 -16.12 41.47
N GLU A 142 3.61 -15.21 41.78
CA GLU A 142 3.65 -13.86 41.17
C GLU A 142 4.58 -13.77 39.95
N TRP A 143 5.40 -14.80 39.69
CA TRP A 143 6.38 -14.78 38.59
C TRP A 143 5.93 -15.55 37.35
N ASN A 144 6.48 -15.15 36.19
CA ASN A 144 6.21 -15.77 34.90
C ASN A 144 6.83 -17.16 34.79
N LYS A 145 6.06 -18.14 34.28
CA LYS A 145 6.55 -19.49 33.98
C LYS A 145 7.18 -19.62 32.58
N ARG A 146 6.76 -18.76 31.66
CA ARG A 146 7.16 -18.69 30.24
C ARG A 146 7.00 -17.27 29.73
N LEU A 147 7.72 -16.95 28.66
CA LEU A 147 7.63 -15.66 27.97
C LEU A 147 7.06 -15.84 26.55
N ASN A 148 6.25 -14.88 26.11
CA ASN A 148 5.64 -14.90 24.78
C ASN A 148 6.58 -14.29 23.74
N GLY A 149 6.67 -14.90 22.55
CA GLY A 149 7.40 -14.35 21.40
C GLY A 149 8.92 -14.45 21.47
N VAL A 150 9.44 -15.33 22.34
CA VAL A 150 10.87 -15.60 22.49
C VAL A 150 11.35 -16.62 21.44
N LYS A 151 12.52 -16.36 20.84
CA LYS A 151 13.09 -17.20 19.77
C LYS A 151 14.11 -18.24 20.27
N LEU A 152 14.73 -18.02 21.43
CA LEU A 152 15.80 -18.83 22.00
C LEU A 152 15.58 -18.97 23.51
N SER A 153 15.81 -20.15 24.08
CA SER A 153 15.67 -20.37 25.52
C SER A 153 16.85 -21.16 26.08
N HIS A 154 17.24 -20.88 27.33
CA HIS A 154 18.28 -21.58 28.06
C HIS A 154 17.79 -21.92 29.47
N LYS A 155 18.04 -23.16 29.94
CA LYS A 155 17.64 -23.61 31.28
C LYS A 155 18.85 -23.68 32.22
N LEU A 156 18.84 -22.88 33.27
CA LEU A 156 19.74 -22.98 34.40
C LEU A 156 19.33 -24.15 35.29
N ASN A 157 20.28 -25.01 35.63
CA ASN A 157 20.06 -26.16 36.49
C ASN A 157 20.66 -25.89 37.88
N PHE A 158 19.80 -25.87 38.89
CA PHE A 158 20.19 -25.77 40.29
C PHE A 158 19.98 -27.12 40.96
N VAL A 159 21.00 -27.63 41.65
CA VAL A 159 21.01 -29.03 42.14
C VAL A 159 20.35 -29.17 43.52
N LYS A 160 20.42 -28.13 44.36
CA LYS A 160 19.88 -28.16 45.71
C LYS A 160 19.44 -26.77 46.15
N PRO A 161 18.43 -26.66 47.03
CA PRO A 161 18.13 -25.40 47.70
C PRO A 161 19.27 -25.03 48.66
N GLY A 162 19.33 -23.76 49.06
CA GLY A 162 20.35 -23.26 49.99
C GLY A 162 20.30 -23.96 51.36
N ASP A 163 21.41 -23.93 52.10
CA ASP A 163 21.57 -24.71 53.34
C ASP A 163 20.54 -24.34 54.44
N LYS A 164 19.95 -23.13 54.37
CA LYS A 164 18.92 -22.65 55.31
C LYS A 164 17.48 -22.96 54.87
N PHE A 165 17.27 -23.54 53.69
CA PHE A 165 15.91 -23.78 53.17
C PHE A 165 15.09 -24.72 54.06
N TYR A 166 15.75 -25.72 54.65
CA TYR A 166 15.14 -26.67 55.57
C TYR A 166 15.33 -26.31 57.06
N SER A 167 15.69 -25.05 57.37
CA SER A 167 15.88 -24.61 58.74
C SER A 167 14.55 -24.21 59.37
N GLU A 168 14.11 -24.98 60.36
CA GLU A 168 12.88 -24.68 61.12
C GLU A 168 12.90 -23.26 61.68
N LYS A 169 14.05 -22.83 62.20
CA LYS A 169 14.24 -21.49 62.75
C LYS A 169 13.99 -20.41 61.70
N ASP A 170 14.55 -20.58 60.50
CA ASP A 170 14.40 -19.60 59.42
C ASP A 170 12.96 -19.60 58.87
N ILE A 171 12.33 -20.77 58.69
CA ILE A 171 10.93 -20.88 58.26
C ILE A 171 10.01 -20.20 59.28
N THR A 172 10.20 -20.46 60.57
CA THR A 172 9.36 -19.92 61.65
C THR A 172 9.52 -18.41 61.78
N ASN A 173 10.76 -17.90 61.71
CA ASN A 173 11.02 -16.46 61.75
C ASN A 173 10.38 -15.74 60.56
N ASN A 174 10.52 -16.28 59.35
CA ASN A 174 9.89 -15.71 58.16
C ASN A 174 8.37 -15.81 58.21
N ALA A 175 7.82 -16.90 58.75
CA ALA A 175 6.38 -17.03 58.97
C ALA A 175 5.86 -16.01 59.97
N SER A 176 6.59 -15.73 61.05
CA SER A 176 6.20 -14.69 62.02
C SER A 176 6.20 -13.31 61.38
N ASN A 177 7.24 -12.98 60.60
CA ASN A 177 7.29 -11.74 59.83
C ASN A 177 6.15 -11.64 58.81
N PHE A 178 5.85 -12.75 58.12
CA PHE A 178 4.77 -12.81 57.13
C PHE A 178 3.40 -12.60 57.78
N VAL A 179 3.13 -13.21 58.94
CA VAL A 179 1.89 -13.00 59.71
C VAL A 179 1.73 -11.53 60.11
N ASN A 180 2.80 -10.91 60.63
CA ASN A 180 2.77 -9.51 61.06
C ASN A 180 2.64 -8.52 59.90
N ALA A 181 3.24 -8.83 58.74
CA ALA A 181 3.26 -7.94 57.58
C ALA A 181 2.00 -8.05 56.70
N LYS A 182 1.15 -9.07 56.92
CA LYS A 182 0.00 -9.39 56.06
C LYS A 182 -1.32 -9.43 56.84
N PRO A 183 -1.76 -8.31 57.44
CA PRO A 183 -3.05 -8.25 58.15
C PRO A 183 -4.23 -8.61 57.25
N GLU A 184 -4.12 -8.43 55.93
CA GLU A 184 -5.15 -8.86 54.96
C GLU A 184 -5.43 -10.36 54.96
N TYR A 185 -4.48 -11.20 55.39
CA TYR A 185 -4.63 -12.65 55.44
C TYR A 185 -4.93 -13.18 56.84
N PHE A 186 -4.37 -12.53 57.87
CA PHE A 186 -4.35 -13.06 59.23
C PHE A 186 -5.20 -12.26 60.23
N GLY A 187 -5.57 -11.02 59.91
CA GLY A 187 -6.22 -10.07 60.82
C GLY A 187 -5.23 -9.20 61.60
N ASP A 188 -5.72 -8.13 62.22
CA ASP A 188 -4.88 -7.05 62.78
C ASP A 188 -4.05 -7.46 64.00
N ASN A 189 -4.47 -8.48 64.76
CA ASN A 189 -3.78 -8.98 65.96
C ASN A 189 -3.54 -10.49 65.88
N ALA A 190 -2.99 -10.95 64.76
CA ALA A 190 -2.59 -12.32 64.59
C ALA A 190 -1.22 -12.60 65.22
N MET A 191 -1.09 -13.74 65.89
CA MET A 191 0.19 -14.24 66.39
C MET A 191 0.44 -15.63 65.83
N LEU A 192 1.64 -15.86 65.29
CA LEU A 192 2.07 -17.18 64.84
C LEU A 192 2.10 -18.14 66.04
N THR A 193 1.42 -19.27 65.91
CA THR A 193 1.45 -20.35 66.91
C THR A 193 2.46 -21.42 66.53
N ARG A 194 2.39 -21.95 65.30
CA ARG A 194 3.33 -22.95 64.76
C ARG A 194 3.25 -23.03 63.24
N VAL A 195 4.23 -23.67 62.61
CA VAL A 195 4.24 -23.98 61.18
C VAL A 195 4.31 -25.50 61.00
N GLU A 196 3.56 -26.05 60.05
CA GLU A 196 3.43 -27.49 59.81
C GLU A 196 3.65 -27.88 58.35
N LEU A 197 4.17 -29.09 58.13
CA LEU A 197 4.39 -29.71 56.82
C LEU A 197 3.18 -30.57 56.41
N ASN A 198 2.01 -29.94 56.26
CA ASN A 198 0.75 -30.62 55.93
C ASN A 198 0.29 -31.68 56.98
N LYS A 199 -1.03 -31.85 57.15
CA LYS A 199 -1.63 -32.87 58.05
C LYS A 199 -0.99 -32.98 59.47
N GLU A 200 -0.75 -31.86 60.14
CA GLU A 200 -0.32 -31.80 61.56
C GLU A 200 1.10 -32.30 61.87
N ILE A 201 1.96 -32.49 60.86
CA ILE A 201 3.36 -32.89 61.05
C ILE A 201 4.20 -31.62 61.29
N GLY A 202 4.98 -31.60 62.37
CA GLY A 202 5.90 -30.51 62.70
C GLY A 202 7.06 -30.37 61.71
N LEU A 203 7.77 -29.24 61.72
CA LEU A 203 8.93 -28.96 60.86
C LEU A 203 10.16 -29.86 61.14
N GLU A 204 10.07 -30.73 62.15
CA GLU A 204 11.14 -31.58 62.66
C GLU A 204 11.55 -32.72 61.68
N ASP A 205 10.69 -33.11 60.73
CA ASP A 205 10.99 -34.17 59.74
C ASP A 205 11.61 -33.63 58.44
N LEU A 206 12.93 -33.55 58.44
CA LEU A 206 13.75 -33.15 57.28
C LEU A 206 13.59 -34.06 56.06
N ASN A 207 13.29 -35.35 56.24
CA ASN A 207 13.15 -36.28 55.12
C ASN A 207 11.82 -36.08 54.41
N LEU A 208 10.75 -35.87 55.18
CA LEU A 208 9.44 -35.55 54.63
C LEU A 208 9.45 -34.18 53.94
N ALA A 209 10.10 -33.17 54.52
CA ALA A 209 10.24 -31.85 53.91
C ALA A 209 10.92 -31.93 52.52
N LYS A 210 11.96 -32.75 52.39
CA LYS A 210 12.64 -33.01 51.11
C LYS A 210 11.72 -33.68 50.08
N GLN A 211 10.91 -34.66 50.50
CA GLN A 211 9.95 -35.33 49.61
C GLN A 211 8.82 -34.41 49.12
N LEU A 212 8.38 -33.47 49.97
CA LEU A 212 7.30 -32.54 49.65
C LEU A 212 7.77 -31.30 48.89
N THR A 213 9.09 -31.05 48.84
CA THR A 213 9.65 -29.94 48.07
C THR A 213 9.42 -30.21 46.57
N ASN A 214 8.69 -29.33 45.90
CA ASN A 214 8.56 -29.33 44.45
C ASN A 214 9.33 -28.17 43.83
N THR A 215 9.65 -28.30 42.54
CA THR A 215 10.23 -27.20 41.78
C THR A 215 9.17 -26.52 40.92
N LYS A 216 9.27 -25.20 40.79
CA LYS A 216 8.38 -24.39 39.95
C LYS A 216 9.20 -23.59 38.95
N PRO A 217 8.83 -23.58 37.65
CA PRO A 217 9.57 -22.85 36.63
C PRO A 217 9.41 -21.34 36.80
N CYS A 218 10.49 -20.62 36.51
CA CYS A 218 10.56 -19.17 36.43
C CYS A 218 11.26 -18.80 35.12
N ALA A 219 10.71 -17.82 34.40
CA ALA A 219 11.22 -17.35 33.11
C ALA A 219 11.51 -15.85 33.19
N ASN A 220 12.71 -15.46 32.75
CA ASN A 220 13.14 -14.06 32.66
C ASN A 220 13.70 -13.77 31.26
N GLU A 221 13.45 -12.56 30.77
CA GLU A 221 13.94 -12.12 29.46
C GLU A 221 15.37 -11.62 29.59
N ALA A 222 16.23 -12.01 28.65
CA ALA A 222 17.61 -11.59 28.57
C ALA A 222 18.02 -11.24 27.14
N PHE A 223 19.11 -10.49 27.04
CA PHE A 223 19.73 -10.01 25.80
C PHE A 223 21.22 -10.31 25.86
N LEU A 224 21.78 -10.90 24.80
CA LEU A 224 23.20 -11.19 24.70
C LEU A 224 23.84 -10.27 23.67
N GLU A 225 24.78 -9.45 24.12
CA GLU A 225 25.52 -8.49 23.30
C GLU A 225 26.97 -8.97 23.13
N PHE A 226 27.41 -9.12 21.88
CA PHE A 226 28.82 -9.29 21.53
C PHE A 226 29.39 -7.96 21.04
N PHE A 227 30.47 -7.53 21.69
CA PHE A 227 31.21 -6.31 21.40
C PHE A 227 32.28 -6.53 20.31
N GLU A 228 32.84 -5.44 19.81
CA GLU A 228 33.87 -5.46 18.74
C GLU A 228 35.14 -6.22 19.11
N ASN A 229 35.53 -6.18 20.39
CA ASN A 229 36.67 -6.92 20.93
C ASN A 229 36.35 -8.40 21.21
N ASP A 230 35.26 -8.91 20.64
CA ASP A 230 34.71 -10.25 20.80
C ASP A 230 34.32 -10.64 22.24
N THR A 231 34.33 -9.68 23.19
CA THR A 231 33.75 -9.90 24.52
C THR A 231 32.23 -9.89 24.45
N PHE A 232 31.58 -10.49 25.45
CA PHE A 232 30.12 -10.52 25.51
C PHE A 232 29.59 -10.11 26.87
N LYS A 233 28.35 -9.60 26.88
CA LYS A 233 27.61 -9.30 28.10
C LYS A 233 26.18 -9.81 27.97
N LEU A 234 25.72 -10.52 28.99
CA LEU A 234 24.32 -10.89 29.15
C LEU A 234 23.63 -9.82 30.00
N ARG A 235 22.54 -9.25 29.49
CA ARG A 235 21.73 -8.21 30.16
C ARG A 235 20.32 -8.73 30.37
N THR A 236 19.67 -8.28 31.44
CA THR A 236 18.29 -8.61 31.78
C THR A 236 17.74 -7.51 32.68
N ASP A 237 16.43 -7.28 32.64
CA ASP A 237 15.78 -6.29 33.52
C ASP A 237 15.75 -6.75 34.99
N ASN A 238 15.92 -8.05 35.23
CA ASN A 238 16.00 -8.60 36.57
C ASN A 238 17.42 -8.39 37.14
N ILE A 239 17.58 -7.36 37.99
CA ILE A 239 18.85 -6.99 38.64
C ILE A 239 19.50 -8.17 39.38
N PHE A 240 18.71 -9.05 40.01
CA PHE A 240 19.24 -10.22 40.72
C PHE A 240 19.85 -11.23 39.75
N LEU A 241 19.17 -11.47 38.63
CA LEU A 241 19.67 -12.35 37.57
C LEU A 241 20.90 -11.75 36.87
N GLU A 242 20.93 -10.44 36.64
CA GLU A 242 22.14 -9.77 36.11
C GLU A 242 23.33 -9.92 37.08
N ASN A 243 23.10 -9.74 38.38
CA ASN A 243 24.12 -9.94 39.40
C ASN A 243 24.58 -11.40 39.49
N TYR A 244 23.66 -12.36 39.33
CA TYR A 244 23.98 -13.78 39.28
C TYR A 244 24.93 -14.10 38.11
N PHE A 245 24.67 -13.56 36.92
CA PHE A 245 25.55 -13.70 35.76
C PHE A 245 26.94 -13.07 35.99
N ARG A 246 27.00 -11.89 36.60
CA ARG A 246 28.28 -11.24 36.94
C ARG A 246 29.13 -12.08 37.91
N LYS A 247 28.50 -12.75 38.87
CA LYS A 247 29.18 -13.64 39.83
C LYS A 247 29.58 -14.99 39.24
N ASN A 248 28.86 -15.47 38.22
CA ASN A 248 29.03 -16.79 37.62
C ASN A 248 29.39 -16.71 36.12
N PRO A 249 30.60 -16.24 35.76
CA PRO A 249 30.98 -16.00 34.37
C PRO A 249 30.95 -17.25 33.49
N ASN A 250 31.18 -18.44 34.06
CA ASN A 250 31.07 -19.71 33.34
C ASN A 250 29.62 -19.97 32.87
N VAL A 251 28.62 -19.67 33.70
CA VAL A 251 27.20 -19.82 33.33
C VAL A 251 26.86 -18.86 32.20
N SER A 252 27.33 -17.60 32.27
CA SER A 252 27.14 -16.65 31.18
C SER A 252 27.76 -17.13 29.88
N LYS A 253 28.94 -17.77 29.95
CA LYS A 253 29.61 -18.38 28.78
C LYS A 253 28.80 -19.55 28.22
N ASP A 254 28.27 -20.43 29.05
CA ASP A 254 27.45 -21.57 28.62
C ASP A 254 26.15 -21.12 27.94
N ILE A 255 25.49 -20.09 28.48
CA ILE A 255 24.33 -19.44 27.84
C ILE A 255 24.73 -18.91 26.46
N ALA A 256 25.85 -18.19 26.38
CA ALA A 256 26.31 -17.61 25.13
C ALA A 256 26.62 -18.69 24.06
N ILE A 257 27.23 -19.80 24.46
CA ILE A 257 27.48 -20.96 23.59
C ILE A 257 26.16 -21.57 23.09
N ASP A 258 25.21 -21.83 23.99
CA ASP A 258 23.93 -22.45 23.65
C ASP A 258 23.09 -21.57 22.70
N VAL A 259 23.03 -20.27 22.98
CA VAL A 259 22.38 -19.26 22.13
C VAL A 259 23.03 -19.22 20.74
N ALA A 260 24.37 -19.19 20.68
CA ALA A 260 25.13 -19.20 19.44
C ALA A 260 24.89 -20.47 18.61
N ASN A 261 24.84 -21.64 19.26
CA ASN A 261 24.59 -22.92 18.61
C ASN A 261 23.18 -23.01 18.00
N LYS A 262 22.15 -22.70 18.81
CA LYS A 262 20.75 -22.71 18.35
C LYS A 262 20.52 -21.73 17.20
N TYR A 263 21.13 -20.56 17.26
CA TYR A 263 21.11 -19.61 16.14
C TYR A 263 21.78 -20.20 14.90
N SER A 264 22.99 -20.75 15.05
CA SER A 264 23.76 -21.33 13.94
C SER A 264 23.03 -22.47 13.26
N GLU A 265 22.41 -23.39 14.01
CA GLU A 265 21.59 -24.48 13.48
C GLU A 265 20.45 -23.95 12.60
N LYS A 266 19.68 -22.99 13.13
CA LYS A 266 18.55 -22.38 12.41
C LYS A 266 18.97 -21.70 11.10
N ILE A 267 20.13 -21.04 11.09
CA ILE A 267 20.64 -20.39 9.89
C ILE A 267 21.17 -21.43 8.90
N LYS A 268 21.94 -22.42 9.37
CA LYS A 268 22.55 -23.49 8.54
C LYS A 268 21.52 -24.43 7.93
N GLU A 269 20.29 -24.46 8.43
CA GLU A 269 19.18 -25.12 7.74
C GLU A 269 18.86 -24.50 6.37
N ARG A 270 19.16 -23.22 6.15
CA ARG A 270 18.75 -22.42 4.99
C ARG A 270 19.93 -21.92 4.17
N PHE A 271 21.01 -21.55 4.84
CA PHE A 271 22.19 -20.95 4.24
C PHE A 271 23.40 -21.86 4.36
N VAL A 272 24.29 -21.76 3.39
CA VAL A 272 25.63 -22.34 3.39
C VAL A 272 26.60 -21.16 3.47
N PRO A 273 27.10 -20.81 4.68
CA PRO A 273 28.02 -19.69 4.84
C PRO A 273 29.27 -19.86 3.96
N LYS A 274 29.74 -18.75 3.36
CA LYS A 274 30.90 -18.77 2.49
C LYS A 274 32.15 -19.19 3.26
N ARG A 275 32.90 -20.17 2.71
CA ARG A 275 34.14 -20.69 3.30
C ARG A 275 35.37 -19.80 3.07
N ASN A 276 35.42 -19.11 1.92
CA ASN A 276 36.56 -18.30 1.49
C ASN A 276 36.15 -16.83 1.37
N PHE A 277 36.02 -16.13 2.50
CA PHE A 277 35.68 -14.70 2.54
C PHE A 277 36.94 -13.83 2.58
N ASN A 278 37.61 -13.71 1.43
CA ASN A 278 38.89 -13.00 1.31
C ASN A 278 38.73 -11.49 1.03
N SER A 279 37.50 -11.01 0.80
CA SER A 279 37.21 -9.65 0.30
C SER A 279 36.70 -8.70 1.39
N LEU A 280 37.14 -8.84 2.65
CA LEU A 280 36.69 -8.01 3.80
C LEU A 280 36.73 -6.50 3.52
N ASP A 281 37.70 -6.05 2.72
CA ASP A 281 37.89 -4.64 2.36
C ASP A 281 36.68 -4.04 1.64
N LYS A 282 35.92 -4.87 0.92
CA LYS A 282 34.71 -4.47 0.18
C LYS A 282 33.45 -4.45 1.04
N PHE A 283 33.52 -4.90 2.28
CA PHE A 283 32.39 -4.96 3.21
C PHE A 283 32.60 -4.04 4.41
N GLN A 284 31.50 -3.63 5.04
CA GLN A 284 31.54 -2.96 6.34
C GLN A 284 32.24 -3.88 7.34
N LYS A 285 33.08 -3.31 8.21
CA LYS A 285 33.90 -4.10 9.14
C LYS A 285 33.07 -4.81 10.21
N GLU A 286 31.97 -4.19 10.61
CA GLU A 286 31.08 -4.69 11.65
C GLU A 286 30.09 -5.69 11.06
N PRO A 287 30.12 -6.97 11.49
CA PRO A 287 29.10 -7.94 11.12
C PRO A 287 27.84 -7.76 11.96
N ASP A 288 26.72 -8.24 11.43
CA ASP A 288 25.46 -8.32 12.16
C ASP A 288 24.79 -9.69 12.04
N LEU A 289 23.67 -9.88 12.73
CA LEU A 289 22.83 -11.07 12.59
C LEU A 289 21.98 -10.97 11.33
N ILE A 290 21.74 -12.11 10.68
CA ILE A 290 20.87 -12.20 9.48
C ILE A 290 19.45 -11.70 9.76
N SER A 291 18.95 -11.82 11.00
CA SER A 291 17.63 -11.30 11.39
C SER A 291 17.53 -9.78 11.36
N ASN A 292 18.66 -9.07 11.30
CA ASN A 292 18.73 -7.61 11.32
C ASN A 292 18.77 -7.01 9.91
N ILE A 293 18.75 -7.85 8.86
CA ILE A 293 18.57 -7.40 7.48
C ILE A 293 17.15 -6.81 7.37
N ASN A 294 17.06 -5.48 7.41
CA ASN A 294 15.80 -4.77 7.26
C ASN A 294 15.44 -4.65 5.77
N VAL A 295 14.56 -5.53 5.30
CA VAL A 295 14.08 -5.54 3.91
C VAL A 295 13.20 -4.32 3.66
N ARG A 296 13.77 -3.30 3.02
CA ARG A 296 13.07 -2.05 2.70
C ARG A 296 11.91 -2.29 1.74
N SER A 297 10.85 -1.50 1.86
CA SER A 297 9.70 -1.54 0.93
C SER A 297 10.06 -1.16 -0.50
N SER A 298 11.15 -0.42 -0.70
CA SER A 298 11.64 -0.03 -2.03
C SER A 298 12.39 -1.16 -2.76
N TRP A 299 12.81 -2.22 -2.07
CA TRP A 299 13.56 -3.32 -2.68
C TRP A 299 12.62 -4.29 -3.39
N ASN A 300 12.57 -4.18 -4.72
CA ASN A 300 11.63 -4.94 -5.55
C ASN A 300 12.24 -6.19 -6.21
N LEU A 301 13.57 -6.30 -6.23
CA LEU A 301 14.32 -7.42 -6.81
C LEU A 301 15.35 -7.96 -5.82
N LEU A 302 15.40 -9.29 -5.66
CA LEU A 302 16.37 -10.00 -4.83
C LEU A 302 17.17 -10.99 -5.66
N LEU A 303 18.49 -10.90 -5.63
CA LEU A 303 19.41 -11.85 -6.23
C LEU A 303 19.98 -12.75 -5.13
N ILE A 304 19.92 -14.06 -5.31
CA ILE A 304 20.36 -15.06 -4.33
C ILE A 304 21.38 -16.00 -4.99
N ASN A 305 22.55 -16.14 -4.37
CA ASN A 305 23.52 -17.13 -4.82
C ASN A 305 23.05 -18.55 -4.44
N GLY A 306 22.74 -19.37 -5.44
CA GLY A 306 22.32 -20.75 -5.28
C GLY A 306 23.34 -21.66 -4.59
N GLN A 307 24.62 -21.28 -4.59
CA GLN A 307 25.68 -22.00 -3.87
C GLN A 307 25.68 -21.71 -2.37
N ASP A 308 25.16 -20.56 -1.95
CA ASP A 308 25.16 -20.09 -0.55
C ASP A 308 23.85 -20.43 0.19
N ILE A 309 22.98 -21.23 -0.43
CA ILE A 309 21.73 -21.72 0.18
C ILE A 309 21.66 -23.24 0.16
N THR A 310 20.94 -23.82 1.12
CA THR A 310 20.73 -25.27 1.18
C THR A 310 19.70 -25.75 0.16
N SER A 311 18.63 -24.98 -0.04
CA SER A 311 17.61 -25.22 -1.06
C SER A 311 16.79 -23.95 -1.31
N THR A 312 16.34 -23.78 -2.56
CA THR A 312 15.47 -22.68 -2.99
C THR A 312 14.15 -22.67 -2.20
N ASN A 313 13.52 -23.84 -2.05
CA ASN A 313 12.26 -24.00 -1.29
C ASN A 313 12.35 -23.56 0.18
N LYS A 314 13.45 -23.90 0.88
CA LYS A 314 13.63 -23.44 2.27
C LYS A 314 13.86 -21.94 2.36
N MET A 315 14.55 -21.36 1.38
CA MET A 315 14.78 -19.92 1.31
C MET A 315 13.48 -19.15 1.06
N LEU A 316 12.64 -19.63 0.12
CA LEU A 316 11.34 -19.02 -0.19
C LEU A 316 10.34 -19.07 0.99
N LYS A 317 10.47 -20.02 1.92
CA LYS A 317 9.68 -20.03 3.16
C LYS A 317 10.06 -18.92 4.15
N ASN A 318 11.14 -18.18 3.91
CA ASN A 318 11.63 -17.13 4.81
C ASN A 318 10.97 -15.78 4.53
N LYS A 319 9.71 -15.64 4.96
CA LYS A 319 8.88 -14.44 4.71
C LYS A 319 9.55 -13.12 5.11
N ASP A 320 10.36 -13.12 6.17
CA ASP A 320 11.05 -11.90 6.63
C ASP A 320 12.04 -11.35 5.59
N LEU A 321 12.78 -12.23 4.89
CA LEU A 321 13.81 -11.83 3.92
C LEU A 321 13.26 -11.53 2.52
N ILE A 322 12.00 -11.91 2.22
CA ILE A 322 11.39 -11.78 0.89
C ILE A 322 10.10 -10.94 0.87
N SER A 323 9.68 -10.39 2.02
CA SER A 323 8.38 -9.74 2.23
C SER A 323 8.01 -8.74 1.13
N ASN A 324 8.90 -7.79 0.84
CA ASN A 324 8.66 -6.67 -0.09
C ASN A 324 9.13 -6.93 -1.53
N VAL A 325 9.71 -8.10 -1.80
CA VAL A 325 10.33 -8.42 -3.08
C VAL A 325 9.27 -8.93 -4.06
N LYS A 326 9.27 -8.42 -5.31
CA LYS A 326 8.38 -8.90 -6.38
C LYS A 326 9.04 -9.94 -7.28
N ILE A 327 10.35 -9.83 -7.48
CA ILE A 327 11.13 -10.70 -8.37
C ILE A 327 12.33 -11.25 -7.60
N ILE A 328 12.52 -12.56 -7.64
CA ILE A 328 13.65 -13.27 -7.02
C ILE A 328 14.42 -14.01 -8.12
N ILE A 329 15.72 -13.79 -8.19
CA ILE A 329 16.60 -14.47 -9.15
C ILE A 329 17.61 -15.31 -8.35
N PHE A 330 17.53 -16.62 -8.47
CA PHE A 330 18.56 -17.53 -8.02
C PHE A 330 19.59 -17.71 -9.14
N TYR A 331 20.83 -17.28 -8.93
CA TYR A 331 21.94 -17.49 -9.86
C TYR A 331 22.89 -18.55 -9.31
N ASN A 332 23.71 -19.19 -10.16
CA ASN A 332 24.44 -20.41 -9.78
C ASN A 332 23.50 -21.50 -9.25
N SER A 333 22.30 -21.57 -9.82
CA SER A 333 21.23 -22.45 -9.38
C SER A 333 21.57 -23.92 -9.66
N LYS A 334 21.19 -24.81 -8.75
CA LYS A 334 21.27 -26.28 -8.93
C LYS A 334 20.00 -26.87 -9.54
N SER A 335 19.02 -26.03 -9.88
CA SER A 335 17.76 -26.45 -10.48
C SER A 335 17.95 -26.67 -11.97
N ASN A 336 18.04 -27.93 -12.40
CA ASN A 336 18.37 -28.27 -13.79
C ASN A 336 17.20 -28.08 -14.79
N ASP A 337 15.94 -28.07 -14.33
CA ASP A 337 14.78 -28.15 -15.23
C ASP A 337 13.81 -26.94 -15.19
N LYS A 338 14.02 -25.99 -14.27
CA LYS A 338 13.12 -24.83 -14.11
C LYS A 338 13.83 -23.54 -14.50
N THR A 339 13.28 -22.81 -15.45
CA THR A 339 13.79 -21.46 -15.83
C THR A 339 13.09 -20.37 -15.03
N ILE A 340 11.76 -20.43 -14.88
CA ILE A 340 10.96 -19.38 -14.22
C ILE A 340 9.64 -19.96 -13.67
N GLU A 341 9.15 -19.43 -12.56
CA GLU A 341 7.85 -19.80 -11.96
C GLU A 341 7.25 -18.65 -11.14
N VAL A 342 6.00 -18.79 -10.69
CA VAL A 342 5.35 -17.88 -9.74
C VAL A 342 5.08 -18.61 -8.43
N VAL A 343 5.54 -18.03 -7.32
CA VAL A 343 5.32 -18.55 -5.96
C VAL A 343 4.87 -17.40 -5.07
N ASP A 344 3.72 -17.53 -4.42
CA ASP A 344 3.13 -16.49 -3.55
C ASP A 344 3.12 -15.10 -4.22
N ASP A 345 2.65 -15.02 -5.47
CA ASP A 345 2.61 -13.82 -6.32
C ASP A 345 3.98 -13.17 -6.63
N LYS A 346 5.08 -13.91 -6.45
CA LYS A 346 6.45 -13.48 -6.78
C LYS A 346 6.97 -14.23 -7.98
N ILE A 347 7.64 -13.51 -8.88
CA ILE A 347 8.35 -14.13 -10.01
C ILE A 347 9.67 -14.70 -9.48
N VAL A 348 9.89 -15.99 -9.67
CA VAL A 348 11.12 -16.69 -9.27
C VAL A 348 11.82 -17.21 -10.53
N ALA A 349 13.03 -16.73 -10.78
CA ALA A 349 13.84 -17.15 -11.91
C ALA A 349 15.10 -17.89 -11.45
N TYR A 350 15.55 -18.84 -12.26
CA TYR A 350 16.73 -19.67 -11.99
C TYR A 350 17.73 -19.55 -13.15
N LEU A 351 18.95 -19.11 -12.84
CA LEU A 351 20.04 -18.90 -13.77
C LEU A 351 21.22 -19.81 -13.41
N GLU A 352 21.87 -20.37 -14.43
CA GLU A 352 22.84 -21.46 -14.26
C GLU A 352 24.19 -20.99 -13.74
N SER A 353 24.75 -19.92 -14.28
CA SER A 353 26.04 -19.41 -13.81
C SER A 353 26.18 -17.91 -14.03
N SER A 354 26.82 -17.21 -13.10
CA SER A 354 27.31 -15.86 -13.34
C SER A 354 28.68 -15.68 -12.68
N GLY A 355 29.66 -15.24 -13.47
CA GLY A 355 31.02 -14.97 -13.01
C GLY A 355 31.22 -13.56 -12.43
N HIS A 356 30.18 -12.72 -12.41
CA HIS A 356 30.34 -11.32 -12.04
C HIS A 356 30.78 -11.16 -10.58
N GLU A 357 31.80 -10.32 -10.35
CA GLU A 357 32.47 -10.22 -9.05
C GLU A 357 31.51 -9.87 -7.90
N ILE A 358 30.60 -8.90 -8.10
CA ILE A 358 29.58 -8.54 -7.11
C ILE A 358 28.68 -9.73 -6.70
N LEU A 359 28.34 -10.60 -7.64
CA LEU A 359 27.51 -11.78 -7.40
C LEU A 359 28.31 -12.88 -6.70
N ARG A 360 29.59 -13.02 -7.02
CA ARG A 360 30.49 -13.95 -6.31
C ARG A 360 30.71 -13.53 -4.86
N ASP A 361 30.91 -12.23 -4.62
CA ASP A 361 31.25 -11.70 -3.30
C ASP A 361 30.05 -11.70 -2.33
N ASN A 362 28.82 -11.58 -2.85
CA ASN A 362 27.60 -11.53 -2.05
C ASN A 362 26.84 -12.87 -2.05
N SER A 363 26.04 -13.09 -1.00
CA SER A 363 25.08 -14.19 -0.90
C SER A 363 23.67 -13.73 -1.25
N LEU A 364 23.33 -12.50 -0.84
CA LEU A 364 22.05 -11.85 -1.11
C LEU A 364 22.32 -10.44 -1.65
N ILE A 365 21.61 -10.02 -2.70
CA ILE A 365 21.66 -8.64 -3.19
C ILE A 365 20.23 -8.15 -3.40
N TYR A 366 19.86 -7.08 -2.71
CA TYR A 366 18.58 -6.39 -2.90
C TYR A 366 18.77 -5.20 -3.84
N LEU A 367 17.84 -5.01 -4.75
CA LEU A 367 17.82 -3.92 -5.73
C LEU A 367 16.49 -3.17 -5.63
N ASP A 368 16.56 -1.84 -5.56
CA ASP A 368 15.37 -0.99 -5.71
C ASP A 368 15.01 -0.76 -7.19
N SER A 369 13.92 -0.02 -7.45
CA SER A 369 13.47 0.30 -8.81
C SER A 369 14.48 1.10 -9.63
N GLU A 370 15.44 1.77 -9.00
CA GLU A 370 16.52 2.52 -9.66
C GLU A 370 17.82 1.70 -9.79
N ASN A 371 17.78 0.42 -9.42
CA ASN A 371 18.91 -0.50 -9.39
C ASN A 371 20.02 -0.14 -8.41
N ASN A 372 19.72 0.61 -7.35
CA ASN A 372 20.67 0.77 -6.24
C ASN A 372 20.78 -0.56 -5.50
N ALA A 373 21.98 -1.13 -5.48
CA ALA A 373 22.22 -2.44 -4.90
C ALA A 373 22.58 -2.35 -3.42
N THR A 374 21.96 -3.19 -2.59
CA THR A 374 22.36 -3.46 -1.21
C THR A 374 22.74 -4.94 -1.10
N GLY A 375 24.04 -5.21 -1.07
CA GLY A 375 24.61 -6.56 -1.01
C GLY A 375 24.92 -7.01 0.41
N PHE A 376 24.80 -8.32 0.65
CA PHE A 376 25.09 -8.98 1.91
C PHE A 376 25.82 -10.29 1.65
N SER A 377 26.89 -10.54 2.40
CA SER A 377 27.60 -11.83 2.40
C SER A 377 27.38 -12.55 3.74
N ILE A 378 27.04 -13.84 3.68
CA ILE A 378 26.84 -14.68 4.86
C ILE A 378 28.09 -15.52 5.08
N VAL A 379 28.74 -15.35 6.23
CA VAL A 379 30.07 -15.90 6.53
C VAL A 379 30.09 -16.44 7.95
N ASP A 380 30.79 -17.55 8.19
CA ASP A 380 31.03 -18.02 9.56
C ASP A 380 32.13 -17.17 10.23
N LYS A 381 31.76 -16.38 11.25
CA LYS A 381 32.70 -15.63 12.11
C LYS A 381 33.07 -16.46 13.33
N HIS A 382 34.36 -16.59 13.60
CA HIS A 382 34.85 -17.12 14.88
C HIS A 382 34.66 -16.08 15.99
N ILE A 383 34.06 -16.48 17.11
CA ILE A 383 34.01 -15.70 18.34
C ILE A 383 34.97 -16.34 19.35
N PRO A 384 36.17 -15.77 19.55
CA PRO A 384 37.21 -16.37 20.39
C PRO A 384 36.77 -16.61 21.85
N THR A 385 36.00 -15.71 22.43
CA THR A 385 35.62 -15.76 23.87
C THR A 385 34.77 -16.96 24.24
N ILE A 386 33.93 -17.43 23.31
CA ILE A 386 33.11 -18.64 23.45
C ILE A 386 33.64 -19.82 22.61
N ASN A 387 34.68 -19.59 21.80
CA ASN A 387 35.27 -20.54 20.86
C ASN A 387 34.25 -21.22 19.95
N GLN A 388 33.39 -20.43 19.30
CA GLN A 388 32.37 -20.92 18.37
C GLN A 388 32.43 -20.17 17.05
N PHE A 389 32.05 -20.85 15.96
CA PHE A 389 31.82 -20.24 14.65
C PHE A 389 30.33 -20.02 14.46
N ILE A 390 29.92 -18.76 14.27
CA ILE A 390 28.52 -18.41 14.02
C ILE A 390 28.36 -17.77 12.64
N PRO A 391 27.29 -18.10 11.89
CA PRO A 391 26.97 -17.40 10.65
C PRO A 391 26.60 -15.94 10.95
N VAL A 392 27.30 -14.99 10.33
CA VAL A 392 26.99 -13.56 10.43
C VAL A 392 26.82 -12.97 9.04
N VAL A 393 26.21 -11.79 8.97
CA VAL A 393 26.09 -11.03 7.74
C VAL A 393 27.06 -9.85 7.73
N TYR A 394 27.76 -9.69 6.61
CA TYR A 394 28.55 -8.50 6.30
C TYR A 394 27.84 -7.69 5.21
N ALA A 395 27.61 -6.40 5.45
CA ALA A 395 27.01 -5.50 4.47
C ALA A 395 28.06 -5.01 3.45
N TYR A 396 27.76 -5.09 2.17
CA TYR A 396 28.66 -4.68 1.08
C TYR A 396 28.76 -3.15 1.04
N LYS A 397 29.96 -2.59 0.82
CA LYS A 397 30.20 -1.13 0.82
C LYS A 397 29.66 -0.41 -0.42
N ASN A 398 29.22 -1.13 -1.44
CA ASN A 398 28.82 -0.52 -2.70
C ASN A 398 27.55 0.34 -2.54
N LYS A 399 27.59 1.55 -3.10
CA LYS A 399 26.48 2.52 -3.09
C LYS A 399 25.99 2.88 -4.49
N GLY A 400 26.49 2.22 -5.53
CA GLY A 400 26.21 2.56 -6.93
C GLY A 400 25.01 1.80 -7.51
N LYS A 401 24.46 2.37 -8.58
CA LYS A 401 23.51 1.69 -9.47
C LYS A 401 24.21 0.55 -10.19
N VAL A 402 23.58 -0.62 -10.22
CA VAL A 402 24.09 -1.79 -10.93
C VAL A 402 23.33 -1.98 -12.24
N ARG A 403 24.04 -2.28 -13.32
CA ARG A 403 23.43 -2.67 -14.58
C ARG A 403 23.14 -4.17 -14.54
N ILE A 404 21.86 -4.52 -14.39
CA ILE A 404 21.45 -5.90 -14.18
C ILE A 404 21.76 -6.76 -15.42
N GLU A 405 21.67 -6.18 -16.61
CA GLU A 405 22.07 -6.83 -17.87
C GLU A 405 23.52 -7.34 -17.84
N GLU A 406 24.47 -6.55 -17.34
CA GLU A 406 25.90 -6.90 -17.23
C GLU A 406 26.13 -8.04 -16.22
N LEU A 407 25.26 -8.17 -15.21
CA LEU A 407 25.38 -9.25 -14.22
C LEU A 407 25.02 -10.64 -14.79
N PHE A 408 24.19 -10.68 -15.82
CA PHE A 408 23.58 -11.91 -16.34
C PHE A 408 23.84 -12.15 -17.81
N GLU A 409 24.80 -11.44 -18.42
CA GLU A 409 25.12 -11.48 -19.85
C GLU A 409 25.16 -12.91 -20.42
N ASP A 410 25.84 -13.82 -19.71
CA ASP A 410 25.99 -15.24 -20.08
C ASP A 410 24.66 -16.02 -20.17
N ASN A 411 23.60 -15.55 -19.53
CA ASN A 411 22.29 -16.21 -19.52
C ASN A 411 21.24 -15.48 -20.36
N LEU A 412 21.52 -14.24 -20.81
CA LEU A 412 20.50 -13.41 -21.47
C LEU A 412 20.00 -14.04 -22.76
N VAL A 413 20.90 -14.59 -23.58
CA VAL A 413 20.55 -15.22 -24.87
C VAL A 413 19.51 -16.31 -24.68
N ARG A 414 19.77 -17.25 -23.76
CA ARG A 414 18.84 -18.34 -23.44
C ARG A 414 17.50 -17.83 -22.90
N LEU A 415 17.50 -16.78 -22.07
CA LEU A 415 16.24 -16.21 -21.56
C LEU A 415 15.38 -15.62 -22.68
N PHE A 416 16.01 -15.01 -23.69
CA PHE A 416 15.30 -14.52 -24.88
C PHE A 416 14.78 -15.64 -25.77
N GLU A 417 15.61 -16.65 -26.05
CA GLU A 417 15.19 -17.81 -26.84
C GLU A 417 14.00 -18.51 -26.17
N ASN A 418 14.02 -18.65 -24.84
CA ASN A 418 12.90 -19.19 -24.09
C ASN A 418 11.66 -18.29 -24.17
N TYR A 419 11.82 -16.97 -24.05
CA TYR A 419 10.70 -16.03 -24.19
C TYR A 419 10.08 -16.12 -25.59
N GLU A 420 10.92 -16.14 -26.63
CA GLU A 420 10.49 -16.29 -28.02
C GLU A 420 9.73 -17.61 -28.20
N ASN A 421 10.30 -18.74 -27.79
CA ASN A 421 9.67 -20.06 -27.91
C ASN A 421 8.33 -20.12 -27.17
N GLU A 422 8.26 -19.65 -25.92
CA GLU A 422 7.02 -19.67 -25.13
C GLU A 422 5.95 -18.75 -25.73
N LEU A 423 6.34 -17.64 -26.35
CA LEU A 423 5.45 -16.75 -27.07
C LEU A 423 4.87 -17.43 -28.32
N PHE A 424 5.72 -18.03 -29.17
CA PHE A 424 5.30 -18.74 -30.38
C PHE A 424 4.52 -20.04 -30.11
N GLU A 425 4.77 -20.72 -28.99
CA GLU A 425 3.99 -21.89 -28.57
C GLU A 425 2.64 -21.52 -27.91
N GLY A 426 2.35 -20.22 -27.73
CA GLY A 426 1.09 -19.76 -27.14
C GLY A 426 0.99 -19.94 -25.62
N ARG A 427 2.12 -20.11 -24.92
CA ARG A 427 2.18 -20.23 -23.45
C ARG A 427 2.18 -18.85 -22.79
N LEU A 428 1.05 -18.14 -22.91
CA LEU A 428 0.92 -16.71 -22.56
C LEU A 428 1.27 -16.36 -21.11
N GLN A 429 0.97 -17.26 -20.16
CA GLN A 429 1.31 -17.03 -18.76
C GLN A 429 2.83 -16.99 -18.56
N THR A 430 3.55 -17.99 -19.04
CA THR A 430 5.01 -18.07 -18.94
C THR A 430 5.68 -16.92 -19.69
N SER A 431 5.22 -16.61 -20.91
CA SER A 431 5.78 -15.52 -21.70
C SER A 431 5.57 -14.15 -21.04
N THR A 432 4.42 -13.90 -20.41
CA THR A 432 4.17 -12.67 -19.64
C THR A 432 5.07 -12.54 -18.41
N ILE A 433 5.31 -13.65 -17.70
CA ILE A 433 6.24 -13.66 -16.55
C ILE A 433 7.68 -13.35 -17.03
N MET A 434 8.10 -13.95 -18.14
CA MET A 434 9.40 -13.70 -18.76
C MET A 434 9.54 -12.26 -19.27
N LEU A 435 8.50 -11.69 -19.88
CA LEU A 435 8.44 -10.28 -20.30
C LEU A 435 8.71 -9.35 -19.12
N ASN A 436 8.01 -9.56 -18.00
CA ASN A 436 8.16 -8.75 -16.79
C ASN A 436 9.56 -8.86 -16.18
N LEU A 437 10.14 -10.07 -16.16
CA LEU A 437 11.52 -10.30 -15.71
C LEU A 437 12.53 -9.58 -16.61
N LEU A 438 12.47 -9.80 -17.92
CA LEU A 438 13.40 -9.22 -18.89
C LEU A 438 13.31 -7.70 -18.93
N LYS A 439 12.11 -7.14 -18.80
CA LYS A 439 11.90 -5.70 -18.62
C LYS A 439 12.56 -5.18 -17.35
N ARG A 440 12.41 -5.87 -16.22
CA ARG A 440 13.09 -5.52 -14.96
C ARG A 440 14.62 -5.53 -15.09
N ILE A 441 15.18 -6.43 -15.89
CA ILE A 441 16.63 -6.52 -16.15
C ILE A 441 17.14 -5.31 -16.97
N GLY A 442 16.25 -4.58 -17.66
CA GLY A 442 16.58 -3.41 -18.49
C GLY A 442 16.62 -3.70 -19.99
N LEU A 443 16.08 -4.84 -20.42
CA LEU A 443 16.26 -5.37 -21.77
C LEU A 443 15.11 -5.04 -22.74
N GLU A 444 14.49 -3.87 -22.55
CA GLU A 444 13.29 -3.47 -23.28
C GLU A 444 13.49 -3.44 -24.81
N GLN A 445 14.64 -2.99 -25.30
CA GLN A 445 14.89 -2.91 -26.75
C GLN A 445 14.91 -4.29 -27.44
N LYS A 446 15.51 -5.30 -26.79
CA LYS A 446 15.54 -6.66 -27.33
C LYS A 446 14.17 -7.34 -27.24
N LEU A 447 13.45 -7.13 -26.13
CA LEU A 447 12.05 -7.57 -25.99
C LEU A 447 11.17 -6.98 -27.09
N TYR A 448 11.34 -5.70 -27.36
CA TYR A 448 10.63 -4.99 -28.42
C TYR A 448 10.87 -5.68 -29.77
N GLN A 449 12.13 -6.04 -30.10
CA GLN A 449 12.44 -6.71 -31.36
C GLN A 449 11.77 -8.08 -31.48
N VAL A 450 11.78 -8.89 -30.41
CA VAL A 450 11.12 -10.22 -30.43
C VAL A 450 9.60 -10.08 -30.63
N LEU A 451 8.97 -9.15 -29.90
CA LEU A 451 7.54 -8.87 -30.08
C LEU A 451 7.22 -8.30 -31.46
N TYR A 452 8.08 -7.43 -31.98
CA TYR A 452 7.96 -6.90 -33.32
C TYR A 452 7.95 -8.04 -34.36
N ASP A 453 8.92 -8.94 -34.28
CA ASP A 453 9.06 -10.06 -35.22
C ASP A 453 7.89 -11.04 -35.09
N TYR A 454 7.42 -11.31 -33.86
CA TYR A 454 6.22 -12.12 -33.60
C TYR A 454 4.97 -11.51 -34.25
N LEU A 455 4.70 -10.23 -33.97
CA LEU A 455 3.54 -9.52 -34.52
C LEU A 455 3.63 -9.32 -36.04
N ALA A 456 4.84 -9.10 -36.58
CA ALA A 456 5.05 -8.94 -38.01
C ALA A 456 4.80 -10.24 -38.79
N ARG A 457 5.16 -11.40 -38.22
CA ARG A 457 4.87 -12.72 -38.84
C ARG A 457 3.38 -13.00 -38.95
N GLU A 458 2.59 -12.52 -37.99
CA GLU A 458 1.15 -12.79 -37.90
C GLU A 458 0.29 -11.55 -38.16
N ILE A 459 0.83 -10.54 -38.83
CA ILE A 459 0.16 -9.25 -39.02
C ILE A 459 -1.20 -9.36 -39.74
N ASP A 460 -1.42 -10.38 -40.56
CA ASP A 460 -2.70 -10.59 -41.25
C ASP A 460 -3.78 -11.23 -40.38
N ASP A 461 -3.37 -11.88 -39.28
CA ASP A 461 -4.22 -12.50 -38.28
C ASP A 461 -4.19 -11.71 -36.96
N GLN A 462 -5.27 -10.99 -36.67
CA GLN A 462 -5.40 -10.24 -35.41
C GLN A 462 -5.40 -11.13 -34.16
N SER A 463 -5.65 -12.44 -34.30
CA SER A 463 -5.96 -13.34 -33.18
C SER A 463 -4.83 -13.39 -32.16
N SER A 464 -3.58 -13.33 -32.59
CA SER A 464 -2.42 -13.38 -31.69
C SER A 464 -2.20 -12.11 -30.90
N PHE A 465 -2.43 -10.95 -31.50
CA PHE A 465 -2.43 -9.68 -30.78
C PHE A 465 -3.58 -9.62 -29.78
N GLU A 466 -4.81 -9.95 -30.19
CA GLU A 466 -5.99 -9.90 -29.31
C GLU A 466 -5.82 -10.84 -28.12
N LYS A 467 -5.43 -12.11 -28.35
CA LYS A 467 -5.19 -13.09 -27.28
C LYS A 467 -4.16 -12.59 -26.26
N LEU A 468 -3.01 -12.06 -26.72
CA LEU A 468 -1.96 -11.58 -25.84
C LEU A 468 -2.39 -10.30 -25.10
N ASN A 469 -3.03 -9.36 -25.80
CA ASN A 469 -3.46 -8.09 -25.22
C ASN A 469 -4.57 -8.29 -24.19
N ASP A 470 -5.53 -9.17 -24.46
CA ASP A 470 -6.61 -9.50 -23.53
C ASP A 470 -6.06 -10.22 -22.29
N PHE A 471 -5.15 -11.18 -22.47
CA PHE A 471 -4.46 -11.83 -21.35
C PHE A 471 -3.69 -10.83 -20.47
N LEU A 472 -2.97 -9.88 -21.07
CA LEU A 472 -2.25 -8.83 -20.33
C LEU A 472 -3.20 -7.91 -19.55
N VAL A 473 -4.39 -7.63 -20.08
CA VAL A 473 -5.38 -6.81 -19.37
C VAL A 473 -6.08 -7.58 -18.27
N GLU A 474 -6.45 -8.84 -18.50
CA GLU A 474 -7.03 -9.72 -17.48
C GLU A 474 -6.08 -9.98 -16.30
N SER A 475 -4.76 -9.94 -16.55
CA SER A 475 -3.73 -10.08 -15.52
C SER A 475 -3.29 -8.76 -14.87
N ASP A 476 -4.08 -7.69 -15.02
CA ASP A 476 -3.78 -6.34 -14.50
C ASP A 476 -2.41 -5.76 -14.96
N ASN A 477 -1.87 -6.24 -16.09
CA ASN A 477 -0.60 -5.80 -16.66
C ASN A 477 -0.80 -4.74 -17.76
N LEU A 478 -1.37 -3.58 -17.38
CA LEU A 478 -1.59 -2.45 -18.28
C LEU A 478 -0.30 -1.96 -18.96
N GLU A 479 0.82 -2.02 -18.24
CA GLU A 479 2.12 -1.59 -18.77
C GLU A 479 2.62 -2.50 -19.90
N GLY A 480 2.42 -3.82 -19.75
CA GLY A 480 2.69 -4.79 -20.81
C GLY A 480 1.78 -4.60 -22.02
N SER A 481 0.48 -4.33 -21.80
CA SER A 481 -0.48 -4.04 -22.88
C SER A 481 -0.07 -2.80 -23.69
N VAL A 482 0.32 -1.71 -23.03
CA VAL A 482 0.81 -0.50 -23.71
C VAL A 482 2.13 -0.77 -24.45
N PHE A 483 3.03 -1.59 -23.89
CA PHE A 483 4.27 -1.99 -24.56
C PHE A 483 3.99 -2.78 -25.85
N LEU A 484 3.02 -3.69 -25.82
CA LEU A 484 2.57 -4.45 -26.99
C LEU A 484 1.98 -3.54 -28.08
N GLU A 485 1.12 -2.58 -27.70
CA GLU A 485 0.53 -1.62 -28.65
C GLU A 485 1.58 -0.75 -29.34
N LYS A 486 2.64 -0.36 -28.61
CA LYS A 486 3.78 0.36 -29.20
C LYS A 486 4.49 -0.49 -30.25
N CYS A 487 4.70 -1.78 -29.99
CA CYS A 487 5.29 -2.69 -30.98
C CYS A 487 4.39 -2.82 -32.21
N LEU A 488 3.08 -3.05 -32.01
CA LEU A 488 2.10 -3.18 -33.10
C LEU A 488 2.05 -1.92 -33.99
N LYS A 489 2.10 -0.72 -33.39
CA LYS A 489 2.16 0.55 -34.13
C LYS A 489 3.25 0.52 -35.18
N ASP A 490 4.48 0.19 -34.77
CA ASP A 490 5.64 0.26 -35.66
C ASP A 490 5.63 -0.88 -36.69
N VAL A 491 5.07 -2.04 -36.34
CA VAL A 491 4.79 -3.13 -37.29
C VAL A 491 3.83 -2.65 -38.40
N LEU A 492 2.73 -1.99 -38.04
CA LEU A 492 1.75 -1.48 -39.00
C LEU A 492 2.31 -0.32 -39.86
N ILE A 493 3.10 0.58 -39.27
CA ILE A 493 3.81 1.63 -40.01
C ILE A 493 4.75 1.00 -41.04
N ASN A 494 5.54 0.00 -40.67
CA ASN A 494 6.46 -0.64 -41.62
C ASN A 494 5.71 -1.43 -42.71
N ALA A 495 4.65 -2.16 -42.34
CA ALA A 495 3.82 -2.88 -43.31
C ALA A 495 3.24 -1.94 -44.38
N SER A 496 2.86 -0.71 -43.99
CA SER A 496 2.33 0.30 -44.91
C SER A 496 3.32 0.75 -46.01
N GLN A 497 4.62 0.54 -45.83
CA GLN A 497 5.61 0.89 -46.85
C GLN A 497 5.56 -0.06 -48.06
N THR A 498 5.05 -1.28 -47.87
CA THR A 498 5.06 -2.35 -48.87
C THR A 498 3.68 -2.71 -49.40
N ARG A 499 2.63 -2.45 -48.63
CA ARG A 499 1.24 -2.76 -48.99
C ARG A 499 0.56 -1.56 -49.64
N ASP A 500 -0.42 -1.83 -50.49
CA ASP A 500 -1.30 -0.78 -51.03
C ASP A 500 -2.30 -0.26 -49.97
N SER A 501 -2.93 0.87 -50.30
CA SER A 501 -3.80 1.59 -49.36
C SER A 501 -5.04 0.81 -48.94
N GLU A 502 -5.63 0.02 -49.85
CA GLU A 502 -6.81 -0.79 -49.56
C GLU A 502 -6.47 -1.96 -48.62
N ALA A 503 -5.39 -2.68 -48.91
CA ALA A 503 -4.90 -3.74 -48.05
C ALA A 503 -4.53 -3.21 -46.66
N MET A 504 -3.95 -2.01 -46.58
CA MET A 504 -3.66 -1.37 -45.29
C MET A 504 -4.92 -0.95 -44.53
N MET A 505 -5.96 -0.44 -45.20
CA MET A 505 -7.21 -0.10 -44.53
C MET A 505 -7.90 -1.34 -43.95
N LEU A 506 -7.97 -2.43 -44.72
CA LEU A 506 -8.52 -3.70 -44.24
C LEU A 506 -7.75 -4.23 -43.03
N LEU A 507 -6.43 -3.99 -42.99
CA LEU A 507 -5.59 -4.34 -41.86
C LEU A 507 -5.91 -3.49 -40.63
N LEU A 508 -6.04 -2.17 -40.78
CA LEU A 508 -6.34 -1.25 -39.67
C LEU A 508 -7.70 -1.49 -39.03
N GLU A 509 -8.69 -1.87 -39.84
CA GLU A 509 -10.05 -2.18 -39.38
C GLU A 509 -10.08 -3.39 -38.42
N LYS A 510 -9.14 -4.33 -38.56
CA LYS A 510 -9.00 -5.52 -37.69
C LYS A 510 -8.49 -5.17 -36.28
N TYR A 511 -7.52 -4.27 -36.15
CA TYR A 511 -6.82 -4.05 -34.88
C TYR A 511 -7.49 -3.02 -33.96
N LYS A 512 -7.75 -3.40 -32.70
CA LYS A 512 -8.33 -2.52 -31.66
C LYS A 512 -7.26 -2.02 -30.68
N PHE A 513 -6.86 -0.77 -30.85
CA PHE A 513 -5.99 -0.05 -29.92
C PHE A 513 -6.78 0.50 -28.73
N LYS A 514 -6.27 0.33 -27.52
CA LYS A 514 -6.75 0.97 -26.28
C LYS A 514 -6.07 2.32 -26.08
N SER A 515 -4.78 2.46 -26.41
CA SER A 515 -4.06 3.74 -26.34
C SER A 515 -4.39 4.64 -27.52
N THR A 516 -5.22 5.65 -27.28
CA THR A 516 -5.57 6.68 -28.27
C THR A 516 -4.35 7.43 -28.82
N SER A 517 -3.35 7.72 -27.97
CA SER A 517 -2.12 8.40 -28.41
C SER A 517 -1.30 7.53 -29.37
N THR A 518 -1.15 6.24 -29.07
CA THR A 518 -0.43 5.29 -29.93
C THR A 518 -1.15 5.10 -31.26
N LEU A 519 -2.49 5.02 -31.23
CA LEU A 519 -3.34 4.95 -32.42
C LEU A 519 -3.18 6.18 -33.33
N PHE A 520 -3.18 7.40 -32.76
CA PHE A 520 -3.03 8.61 -33.57
C PHE A 520 -1.62 8.75 -34.16
N GLU A 521 -0.59 8.44 -33.39
CA GLU A 521 0.80 8.42 -33.88
C GLU A 521 0.95 7.44 -35.04
N MET A 522 0.34 6.25 -34.93
CA MET A 522 0.29 5.27 -36.01
C MET A 522 -0.40 5.83 -37.26
N LEU A 523 -1.64 6.33 -37.12
CA LEU A 523 -2.46 6.79 -38.26
C LEU A 523 -1.80 7.96 -39.00
N ASN A 524 -1.10 8.85 -38.30
CA ASN A 524 -0.40 9.97 -38.92
C ASN A 524 0.87 9.55 -39.69
N ASN A 525 1.51 8.43 -39.31
CA ASN A 525 2.78 7.99 -39.89
C ASN A 525 2.66 6.84 -40.91
N ILE A 526 1.52 6.15 -40.94
CA ILE A 526 1.23 5.13 -41.96
C ILE A 526 1.24 5.75 -43.37
N LYS A 527 1.75 5.02 -44.34
CA LYS A 527 1.67 5.38 -45.76
C LYS A 527 0.34 4.89 -46.33
N LEU A 528 -0.52 5.84 -46.67
CA LEU A 528 -1.78 5.64 -47.39
C LEU A 528 -1.87 6.73 -48.47
N ASP A 529 -2.53 6.41 -49.57
CA ASP A 529 -2.89 7.41 -50.56
C ASP A 529 -3.71 8.52 -49.90
N ASN A 530 -3.43 9.75 -50.30
CA ASN A 530 -4.10 10.94 -49.76
C ASN A 530 -5.50 11.15 -50.37
N ASP A 531 -6.19 10.07 -50.73
CA ASP A 531 -7.56 10.08 -51.25
C ASP A 531 -8.57 10.36 -50.12
N ILE A 532 -9.58 11.18 -50.42
CA ILE A 532 -10.65 11.53 -49.48
C ILE A 532 -11.42 10.31 -48.96
N ASN A 533 -11.55 9.25 -49.76
CA ASN A 533 -12.23 8.02 -49.36
C ASN A 533 -11.51 7.33 -48.20
N PHE A 534 -10.17 7.32 -48.20
CA PHE A 534 -9.38 6.80 -47.09
C PHE A 534 -9.51 7.67 -45.84
N ILE A 535 -9.51 9.00 -46.00
CA ILE A 535 -9.77 9.92 -44.89
C ILE A 535 -11.14 9.66 -44.27
N PHE A 536 -12.19 9.44 -45.08
CA PHE A 536 -13.52 9.11 -44.58
C PHE A 536 -13.55 7.76 -43.87
N ARG A 537 -12.94 6.71 -44.41
CA ARG A 537 -12.90 5.40 -43.74
C ARG A 537 -12.17 5.46 -42.40
N ILE A 538 -11.03 6.15 -42.33
CA ILE A 538 -10.28 6.34 -41.07
C ILE A 538 -11.16 7.05 -40.03
N ASN A 539 -11.83 8.13 -40.41
CA ASN A 539 -12.69 8.85 -39.48
C ASN A 539 -13.95 8.06 -39.10
N SER A 540 -14.47 7.20 -39.97
CA SER A 540 -15.54 6.25 -39.63
C SER A 540 -15.07 5.23 -38.60
N LEU A 541 -13.89 4.63 -38.79
CA LEU A 541 -13.28 3.71 -37.84
C LEU A 541 -13.07 4.35 -36.46
N LEU A 542 -12.62 5.60 -36.43
CA LEU A 542 -12.44 6.36 -35.19
C LEU A 542 -13.79 6.70 -34.53
N ASP A 543 -14.80 7.11 -35.31
CA ASP A 543 -16.13 7.41 -34.77
C ASP A 543 -16.78 6.14 -34.22
N GLU A 544 -16.69 4.98 -34.86
CA GLU A 544 -17.18 3.71 -34.29
C GLU A 544 -16.58 3.42 -32.90
N ARG A 545 -15.33 3.85 -32.68
CA ARG A 545 -14.60 3.74 -31.40
C ARG A 545 -14.84 4.89 -30.44
N LYS A 546 -15.75 5.82 -30.77
CA LYS A 546 -16.07 7.04 -29.99
C LYS A 546 -14.89 8.00 -29.88
N ILE A 547 -14.04 8.06 -30.90
CA ILE A 547 -12.89 8.97 -30.98
C ILE A 547 -13.17 10.01 -32.06
N ASP A 548 -13.06 11.29 -31.72
CA ASP A 548 -13.28 12.40 -32.66
C ASP A 548 -11.99 12.70 -33.46
N GLY A 549 -11.80 11.99 -34.57
CA GLY A 549 -10.65 12.17 -35.47
C GLY A 549 -10.60 13.52 -36.17
N TRP A 550 -11.77 14.12 -36.43
CA TRP A 550 -11.91 15.43 -37.07
C TRP A 550 -11.38 16.55 -36.17
N LYS A 551 -11.73 16.52 -34.88
CA LYS A 551 -11.23 17.49 -33.90
C LYS A 551 -9.71 17.45 -33.73
N VAL A 552 -9.11 16.27 -33.81
CA VAL A 552 -7.64 16.08 -33.71
C VAL A 552 -6.95 16.32 -35.05
N ASN A 553 -7.72 16.54 -36.13
CA ASN A 553 -7.23 16.71 -37.49
C ASN A 553 -6.30 15.56 -37.95
N VAL A 554 -6.71 14.31 -37.68
CA VAL A 554 -5.94 13.11 -38.02
C VAL A 554 -5.64 13.08 -39.52
N ARG A 555 -4.37 12.86 -39.88
CA ARG A 555 -3.88 12.90 -41.28
C ARG A 555 -4.30 14.15 -42.06
N ASN A 556 -4.38 15.31 -41.40
CA ASN A 556 -4.85 16.57 -42.01
C ASN A 556 -6.23 16.45 -42.67
N CYS A 557 -7.13 15.67 -42.06
CA CYS A 557 -8.45 15.39 -42.62
C CYS A 557 -9.27 16.65 -42.94
N LEU A 558 -9.13 17.73 -42.16
CA LEU A 558 -9.83 19.00 -42.41
C LEU A 558 -9.35 19.69 -43.69
N VAL A 559 -8.02 19.70 -43.93
CA VAL A 559 -7.42 20.22 -45.17
C VAL A 559 -7.88 19.39 -46.36
N LYS A 560 -7.89 18.06 -46.23
CA LYS A 560 -8.30 17.14 -47.30
C LYS A 560 -9.77 17.26 -47.67
N VAL A 561 -10.65 17.52 -46.71
CA VAL A 561 -12.06 17.79 -46.99
C VAL A 561 -12.25 19.08 -47.79
N LEU A 562 -11.50 20.14 -47.48
CA LEU A 562 -11.57 21.38 -48.24
C LEU A 562 -10.99 21.23 -49.64
N GLU A 563 -9.87 20.52 -49.78
CA GLU A 563 -9.31 20.15 -51.09
C GLU A 563 -10.33 19.39 -51.95
N TYR A 564 -11.00 18.39 -51.37
CA TYR A 564 -12.08 17.67 -52.06
C TYR A 564 -13.27 18.57 -52.43
N ALA A 565 -13.67 19.45 -51.51
CA ALA A 565 -14.78 20.36 -51.71
C ALA A 565 -14.52 21.38 -52.82
N LYS A 566 -13.28 21.85 -52.96
CA LYS A 566 -12.86 22.74 -54.05
C LYS A 566 -13.18 22.12 -55.41
N ASP A 567 -12.77 20.87 -55.63
CA ASP A 567 -12.88 20.25 -56.95
C ASP A 567 -14.29 19.73 -57.26
N ASN A 568 -15.17 19.64 -56.25
CA ASN A 568 -16.49 18.99 -56.33
C ASN A 568 -17.64 19.84 -55.79
N LEU A 569 -17.44 21.15 -55.68
CA LEU A 569 -18.39 22.03 -54.99
C LEU A 569 -19.79 21.94 -55.62
N ARG A 570 -20.77 21.57 -54.81
CA ARG A 570 -22.19 21.53 -55.18
C ARG A 570 -23.07 21.69 -53.96
N SER A 571 -24.33 22.04 -54.21
CA SER A 571 -25.39 22.05 -53.21
C SER A 571 -25.46 20.68 -52.52
N GLU A 572 -25.45 20.67 -51.18
CA GLU A 572 -25.53 19.45 -50.34
C GLU A 572 -24.44 18.39 -50.63
N LEU A 573 -23.19 18.81 -50.89
CA LEU A 573 -22.06 17.91 -51.14
C LEU A 573 -21.81 16.91 -49.99
N LEU A 574 -21.93 17.35 -48.74
CA LEU A 574 -21.57 16.57 -47.55
C LEU A 574 -22.78 16.35 -46.63
N SER A 575 -22.90 15.15 -46.04
CA SER A 575 -23.95 14.88 -45.03
C SER A 575 -23.50 15.36 -43.64
N LEU A 576 -24.31 16.22 -43.01
CA LEU A 576 -24.06 16.74 -41.66
C LEU A 576 -24.01 15.63 -40.61
N ASP A 577 -24.87 14.63 -40.75
CA ASP A 577 -25.04 13.56 -39.76
C ASP A 577 -24.17 12.33 -40.03
N LYS A 578 -23.22 12.43 -40.97
CA LYS A 578 -22.27 11.35 -41.27
C LYS A 578 -21.42 10.95 -40.05
N TYR A 579 -21.07 11.92 -39.19
CA TYR A 579 -20.26 11.70 -37.99
C TYR A 579 -20.83 12.46 -36.79
N ARG A 580 -20.52 11.98 -35.58
CA ARG A 580 -20.93 12.67 -34.33
C ARG A 580 -20.14 13.94 -34.04
N SER A 581 -18.99 14.12 -34.68
CA SER A 581 -18.09 15.26 -34.47
C SER A 581 -18.75 16.60 -34.74
N THR A 582 -18.61 17.53 -33.80
CA THR A 582 -19.09 18.92 -33.97
C THR A 582 -18.25 19.66 -35.01
N VAL A 583 -16.95 19.37 -35.08
CA VAL A 583 -16.03 19.98 -36.05
C VAL A 583 -16.41 19.55 -37.47
N TRP A 584 -16.72 18.26 -37.67
CA TRP A 584 -17.26 17.78 -38.96
C TRP A 584 -18.54 18.53 -39.37
N LYS A 585 -19.49 18.65 -38.44
CA LYS A 585 -20.78 19.32 -38.70
C LYS A 585 -20.60 20.77 -39.12
N GLU A 586 -19.70 21.49 -38.46
CA GLU A 586 -19.35 22.87 -38.81
C GLU A 586 -18.76 22.98 -40.23
N HIS A 587 -17.79 22.12 -40.57
CA HIS A 587 -17.17 22.08 -41.89
C HIS A 587 -18.18 21.72 -42.98
N ALA A 588 -18.94 20.63 -42.79
CA ALA A 588 -19.94 20.17 -43.75
C ALA A 588 -21.06 21.21 -43.95
N ALA A 589 -21.52 21.87 -42.89
CA ALA A 589 -22.52 22.93 -43.00
C ALA A 589 -21.99 24.13 -43.78
N THR A 590 -20.76 24.56 -43.51
CA THR A 590 -20.15 25.70 -44.20
C THR A 590 -19.94 25.41 -45.69
N ILE A 591 -19.37 24.26 -46.03
CA ILE A 591 -19.17 23.82 -47.43
C ILE A 591 -20.51 23.75 -48.17
N ASN A 592 -21.54 23.15 -47.56
CA ASN A 592 -22.88 23.09 -48.17
C ASN A 592 -23.52 24.46 -48.33
N LYS A 593 -23.33 25.39 -47.38
CA LYS A 593 -23.81 26.79 -47.51
C LYS A 593 -23.16 27.48 -48.70
N ILE A 594 -21.84 27.36 -48.86
CA ILE A 594 -21.10 27.89 -50.02
C ILE A 594 -21.62 27.27 -51.32
N GLY A 595 -21.79 25.95 -51.38
CA GLY A 595 -22.32 25.26 -52.55
C GLY A 595 -23.76 25.67 -52.90
N ASN A 596 -24.62 25.84 -51.90
CA ASN A 596 -26.01 26.26 -52.07
C ASN A 596 -26.10 27.69 -52.63
N ILE A 597 -25.39 28.64 -52.02
CA ILE A 597 -25.46 30.04 -52.45
C ILE A 597 -24.82 30.24 -53.84
N THR A 598 -23.74 29.51 -54.15
CA THR A 598 -23.11 29.51 -55.47
C THR A 598 -24.06 28.98 -56.55
N LYS A 599 -24.83 27.93 -56.25
CA LYS A 599 -25.87 27.41 -57.16
C LYS A 599 -26.95 28.46 -57.43
N GLU A 600 -27.44 29.16 -56.41
CA GLU A 600 -28.45 30.21 -56.57
C GLU A 600 -27.92 31.39 -57.38
N LEU A 601 -26.63 31.71 -57.24
CA LEU A 601 -25.95 32.72 -58.04
C LEU A 601 -25.90 32.34 -59.53
N TYR A 602 -25.56 31.09 -59.86
CA TYR A 602 -25.62 30.60 -61.25
C TYR A 602 -27.04 30.61 -61.84
N ASN A 603 -28.05 30.35 -61.01
CA ASN A 603 -29.46 30.44 -61.40
C ASN A 603 -29.97 31.89 -61.49
N LYS A 604 -29.12 32.89 -61.20
CA LYS A 604 -29.45 34.32 -61.17
C LYS A 604 -30.55 34.67 -60.15
N ASN A 605 -30.68 33.89 -59.07
CA ASN A 605 -31.60 34.15 -57.97
C ASN A 605 -30.95 35.09 -56.94
N PHE A 606 -30.63 36.32 -57.36
CA PHE A 606 -29.81 37.26 -56.58
C PHE A 606 -30.44 37.65 -55.24
N GLU A 607 -31.76 37.74 -55.13
CA GLU A 607 -32.45 38.03 -53.85
C GLU A 607 -32.16 36.93 -52.80
N VAL A 608 -32.11 35.66 -53.22
CA VAL A 608 -31.79 34.53 -52.34
C VAL A 608 -30.31 34.56 -51.95
N VAL A 609 -29.43 34.96 -52.87
CA VAL A 609 -28.00 35.12 -52.59
C VAL A 609 -27.79 36.24 -51.56
N GLU A 610 -28.36 37.41 -51.77
CA GLU A 610 -28.27 38.55 -50.84
C GLU A 610 -28.79 38.22 -49.45
N LYS A 611 -29.93 37.53 -49.36
CA LYS A 611 -30.51 37.12 -48.08
C LYS A 611 -29.63 36.16 -47.28
N ASN A 612 -28.89 35.29 -47.96
CA ASN A 612 -28.10 34.23 -47.31
C ASN A 612 -26.59 34.55 -47.21
N TYR A 613 -26.11 35.64 -47.82
CA TYR A 613 -24.69 36.01 -47.81
C TYR A 613 -24.14 36.19 -46.40
N GLN A 614 -24.87 36.91 -45.53
CA GLN A 614 -24.44 37.15 -44.16
C GLN A 614 -24.22 35.83 -43.40
N ASP A 615 -25.16 34.89 -43.54
CA ASP A 615 -25.07 33.59 -42.88
C ASP A 615 -23.92 32.74 -43.42
N MET A 616 -23.62 32.82 -44.73
CA MET A 616 -22.45 32.20 -45.34
C MET A 616 -21.16 32.81 -44.77
N LEU A 617 -21.04 34.14 -44.80
CA LEU A 617 -19.86 34.87 -44.34
C LEU A 617 -19.54 34.57 -42.87
N ILE A 618 -20.56 34.61 -41.99
CA ILE A 618 -20.42 34.24 -40.58
C ILE A 618 -19.91 32.80 -40.45
N SER A 619 -20.50 31.85 -41.21
CA SER A 619 -20.08 30.45 -41.15
C SER A 619 -18.62 30.25 -41.58
N VAL A 620 -18.17 30.97 -42.61
CA VAL A 620 -16.77 30.94 -43.06
C VAL A 620 -15.83 31.51 -41.99
N ILE A 621 -16.18 32.65 -41.39
CA ILE A 621 -15.36 33.29 -40.35
C ILE A 621 -15.27 32.41 -39.11
N ASP A 622 -16.40 31.87 -38.65
CA ASP A 622 -16.46 30.98 -37.50
C ASP A 622 -15.60 29.74 -37.77
N LEU A 623 -15.72 29.14 -38.95
CA LEU A 623 -14.91 27.99 -39.36
C LEU A 623 -13.40 28.28 -39.31
N ILE A 624 -12.98 29.47 -39.78
CA ILE A 624 -11.57 29.89 -39.79
C ILE A 624 -11.05 30.12 -38.36
N LYS A 625 -11.85 30.79 -37.52
CA LYS A 625 -11.50 31.13 -36.14
C LYS A 625 -11.46 29.91 -35.23
N SER A 626 -12.41 28.98 -35.40
CA SER A 626 -12.50 27.74 -34.62
C SER A 626 -11.33 26.78 -34.88
N ASN A 627 -10.56 26.97 -35.96
CA ASN A 627 -9.58 26.00 -36.46
C ASN A 627 -8.19 26.61 -36.77
N ASN A 628 -7.82 27.70 -36.09
CA ASN A 628 -6.57 28.43 -36.36
C ASN A 628 -5.27 27.78 -35.83
N GLU A 629 -5.36 26.69 -35.08
CA GLU A 629 -4.21 25.94 -34.52
C GLU A 629 -3.83 24.69 -35.34
N ILE A 630 -4.40 24.51 -36.53
CA ILE A 630 -4.09 23.36 -37.39
C ILE A 630 -2.63 23.42 -37.90
N GLN A 631 -1.92 22.28 -37.89
CA GLN A 631 -0.51 22.21 -38.32
C GLN A 631 -0.26 22.67 -39.77
N ASP A 632 -1.19 22.41 -40.68
CA ASP A 632 -1.13 22.85 -42.09
C ASP A 632 -2.19 23.93 -42.39
N TYR A 633 -2.23 24.95 -41.52
CA TYR A 633 -3.20 26.05 -41.64
C TYR A 633 -3.07 26.84 -42.94
N LYS A 634 -1.87 26.88 -43.53
CA LYS A 634 -1.63 27.52 -44.82
C LYS A 634 -2.47 26.89 -45.94
N ASN A 635 -2.37 25.57 -46.12
CA ASN A 635 -3.15 24.87 -47.15
C ASN A 635 -4.63 24.82 -46.78
N TYR A 636 -4.95 24.77 -45.49
CA TYR A 636 -6.34 24.89 -45.01
C TYR A 636 -7.01 26.17 -45.51
N LEU A 637 -6.40 27.35 -45.27
CA LEU A 637 -6.92 28.63 -45.76
C LEU A 637 -6.93 28.69 -47.29
N TRP A 638 -5.90 28.16 -47.95
CA TRP A 638 -5.83 28.14 -49.41
C TRP A 638 -7.00 27.37 -50.04
N TYR A 639 -7.25 26.14 -49.61
CA TYR A 639 -8.34 25.34 -50.17
C TYR A 639 -9.72 25.90 -49.81
N LEU A 640 -9.89 26.46 -48.60
CA LEU A 640 -11.12 27.17 -48.27
C LEU A 640 -11.34 28.37 -49.21
N SER A 641 -10.29 29.13 -49.52
CA SER A 641 -10.38 30.22 -50.50
C SER A 641 -10.81 29.71 -51.85
N GLU A 642 -10.24 28.61 -52.32
CA GLU A 642 -10.55 28.06 -53.65
C GLU A 642 -12.00 27.57 -53.72
N THR A 643 -12.62 27.14 -52.61
CA THR A 643 -14.07 26.87 -52.57
C THR A 643 -14.95 28.11 -52.73
N LEU A 644 -14.41 29.31 -52.49
CA LEU A 644 -15.12 30.59 -52.57
C LEU A 644 -14.88 31.35 -53.88
N VAL A 645 -13.87 30.95 -54.67
CA VAL A 645 -13.45 31.68 -55.89
C VAL A 645 -14.61 31.85 -56.86
N ASP A 646 -15.32 30.76 -57.16
CA ASP A 646 -16.42 30.78 -58.12
C ASP A 646 -17.58 31.65 -57.65
N PHE A 647 -17.91 31.59 -56.35
CA PHE A 647 -18.90 32.46 -55.75
C PHE A 647 -18.53 33.93 -55.92
N TYR A 648 -17.36 34.33 -55.41
CA TYR A 648 -16.94 35.73 -55.42
C TYR A 648 -16.78 36.25 -56.85
N SER A 649 -16.13 35.51 -57.75
CA SER A 649 -15.93 35.94 -59.13
C SER A 649 -17.24 36.32 -59.82
N ASN A 650 -18.26 35.46 -59.72
CA ASN A 650 -19.55 35.70 -60.36
C ASN A 650 -20.35 36.80 -59.63
N TYR A 651 -20.22 36.88 -58.31
CA TYR A 651 -21.00 37.84 -57.53
C TYR A 651 -20.44 39.26 -57.64
N TYR A 652 -19.12 39.42 -57.74
CA TYR A 652 -18.47 40.69 -58.06
C TYR A 652 -18.95 41.23 -59.41
N GLU A 653 -19.04 40.39 -60.44
CA GLU A 653 -19.54 40.79 -61.76
C GLU A 653 -20.98 41.32 -61.67
N TYR A 654 -21.86 40.61 -60.95
CA TYR A 654 -23.22 41.08 -60.68
C TYR A 654 -23.22 42.42 -59.93
N LYS A 655 -22.47 42.57 -58.85
CA LYS A 655 -22.47 43.78 -58.02
C LYS A 655 -21.91 45.00 -58.74
N ILE A 656 -20.91 44.83 -59.61
CA ILE A 656 -20.40 45.91 -60.47
C ILE A 656 -21.49 46.38 -61.44
N ASN A 657 -22.18 45.45 -62.10
CA ASN A 657 -23.28 45.77 -63.01
C ASN A 657 -24.46 46.43 -62.28
N GLU A 658 -24.78 45.97 -61.07
CA GLU A 658 -25.83 46.55 -60.23
C GLU A 658 -25.50 48.01 -59.87
N MET A 659 -24.28 48.29 -59.38
CA MET A 659 -23.87 49.65 -59.01
C MET A 659 -23.80 50.59 -60.21
N GLN A 660 -23.30 50.14 -61.37
CA GLN A 660 -23.23 50.98 -62.58
C GLN A 660 -24.60 51.43 -63.09
N ASN A 661 -25.64 50.66 -62.83
CA ASN A 661 -27.01 50.93 -63.26
C ASN A 661 -27.89 51.57 -62.16
N SER A 662 -27.34 51.82 -60.97
CA SER A 662 -28.05 52.42 -59.83
C SER A 662 -27.98 53.96 -59.85
N ASP A 663 -29.00 54.64 -59.33
CA ASP A 663 -28.97 56.10 -59.19
C ASP A 663 -27.99 56.52 -58.08
N SER A 664 -26.94 57.24 -58.48
CA SER A 664 -25.89 57.76 -57.61
C SER A 664 -26.39 58.66 -56.46
N ASN A 665 -27.60 59.21 -56.56
CA ASN A 665 -28.20 60.03 -55.52
C ASN A 665 -28.81 59.23 -54.38
N LEU A 666 -29.10 57.94 -54.59
CA LEU A 666 -29.70 57.07 -53.57
C LEU A 666 -28.78 56.94 -52.35
N VAL A 667 -29.40 56.96 -51.17
CA VAL A 667 -28.71 56.77 -49.89
C VAL A 667 -27.98 55.42 -49.86
N GLU A 668 -28.63 54.39 -50.36
CA GLU A 668 -28.08 53.03 -50.47
C GLU A 668 -26.80 52.99 -51.31
N TYR A 669 -26.81 53.60 -52.50
CA TYR A 669 -25.63 53.69 -53.37
C TYR A 669 -24.44 54.35 -52.64
N LYS A 670 -24.71 55.43 -51.89
CA LYS A 670 -23.68 56.13 -51.11
C LYS A 670 -23.14 55.27 -49.96
N ILE A 671 -23.98 54.49 -49.29
CA ILE A 671 -23.55 53.55 -48.23
C ILE A 671 -22.67 52.45 -48.81
N GLN A 672 -23.06 51.87 -49.95
CA GLN A 672 -22.27 50.84 -50.62
C GLN A 672 -20.91 51.37 -51.10
N LEU A 673 -20.85 52.61 -51.58
CA LEU A 673 -19.59 53.26 -51.97
C LEU A 673 -18.67 53.50 -50.77
N VAL A 674 -19.22 53.91 -49.63
CA VAL A 674 -18.45 54.05 -48.37
C VAL A 674 -17.90 52.70 -47.92
N ALA A 675 -18.71 51.64 -47.95
CA ALA A 675 -18.29 50.29 -47.57
C ALA A 675 -17.25 49.69 -48.53
N GLY A 676 -17.45 49.84 -49.85
CA GLY A 676 -16.50 49.39 -50.87
C GLY A 676 -15.15 50.09 -50.78
N ASN A 677 -15.14 51.40 -50.53
CA ASN A 677 -13.89 52.14 -50.30
C ASN A 677 -13.16 51.67 -49.03
N ALA A 678 -13.89 51.33 -47.96
CA ALA A 678 -13.28 50.79 -46.74
C ALA A 678 -12.66 49.41 -46.99
N ILE A 679 -13.34 48.53 -47.73
CA ILE A 679 -12.81 47.21 -48.14
C ILE A 679 -11.52 47.38 -48.94
N ASN A 680 -11.52 48.22 -49.99
CA ASN A 680 -10.35 48.45 -50.84
C ASN A 680 -9.14 48.95 -50.06
N LYS A 681 -9.33 49.92 -49.15
CA LYS A 681 -8.23 50.43 -48.31
C LYS A 681 -7.66 49.37 -47.37
N ILE A 682 -8.51 48.53 -46.79
CA ILE A 682 -8.07 47.40 -45.96
C ILE A 682 -7.28 46.42 -46.84
N GLU A 683 -7.80 46.09 -48.02
CA GLU A 683 -7.19 45.15 -48.96
C GLU A 683 -5.80 45.61 -49.42
N GLU A 684 -5.64 46.87 -49.84
CA GLU A 684 -4.35 47.44 -50.23
C GLU A 684 -3.31 47.35 -49.11
N LYS A 685 -3.73 47.66 -47.88
CA LYS A 685 -2.87 47.56 -46.70
C LYS A 685 -2.51 46.11 -46.39
N LEU A 686 -3.45 45.17 -46.50
CA LEU A 686 -3.19 43.74 -46.32
C LEU A 686 -2.26 43.18 -47.39
N ASP A 687 -2.46 43.54 -48.67
CA ASP A 687 -1.64 43.09 -49.81
C ASP A 687 -0.17 43.54 -49.71
N SER A 688 0.07 44.65 -49.00
CA SER A 688 1.42 45.14 -48.72
C SER A 688 2.16 44.30 -47.68
N ILE A 689 1.44 43.51 -46.87
CA ILE A 689 2.00 42.72 -45.77
C ILE A 689 1.89 41.20 -45.97
N ILE A 690 1.22 40.71 -47.01
CA ILE A 690 1.14 39.27 -47.33
C ILE A 690 1.95 38.90 -48.58
N ASP A 691 2.27 37.62 -48.74
CA ASP A 691 2.95 37.13 -49.95
C ASP A 691 2.11 37.32 -51.23
N VAL A 692 2.79 37.34 -52.39
CA VAL A 692 2.15 37.60 -53.70
C VAL A 692 1.08 36.54 -54.03
N LYS A 693 1.21 35.32 -53.51
CA LYS A 693 0.25 34.24 -53.76
C LYS A 693 -1.06 34.50 -53.01
N ALA A 694 -0.97 34.96 -51.77
CA ALA A 694 -2.11 35.24 -50.88
C ALA A 694 -2.92 36.48 -51.30
N ARG A 695 -2.39 37.36 -52.15
CA ARG A 695 -3.12 38.53 -52.68
C ARG A 695 -4.37 38.18 -53.49
N LYS A 696 -4.53 36.93 -53.91
CA LYS A 696 -5.71 36.46 -54.64
C LYS A 696 -6.81 35.89 -53.74
N LEU A 697 -6.57 35.75 -52.45
CA LEU A 697 -7.55 35.22 -51.49
C LEU A 697 -8.67 36.26 -51.24
N PRO A 698 -9.90 35.85 -50.89
CA PRO A 698 -10.90 36.77 -50.35
C PRO A 698 -10.37 37.54 -49.12
N ILE A 699 -10.81 38.78 -48.93
CA ILE A 699 -10.25 39.70 -47.93
C ILE A 699 -10.35 39.17 -46.49
N GLU A 700 -11.42 38.44 -46.17
CA GLU A 700 -11.61 37.80 -44.87
C GLU A 700 -10.60 36.66 -44.63
N LEU A 701 -10.15 35.98 -45.68
CA LEU A 701 -9.05 35.01 -45.60
C LEU A 701 -7.67 35.67 -45.64
N LYS A 702 -7.48 36.78 -46.38
CA LYS A 702 -6.22 37.56 -46.38
C LYS A 702 -5.89 38.05 -44.97
N LEU A 703 -6.90 38.48 -44.23
CA LEU A 703 -6.78 38.97 -42.87
C LEU A 703 -6.24 37.88 -41.93
N GLU A 704 -6.80 36.67 -41.99
CA GLU A 704 -6.37 35.55 -41.15
C GLU A 704 -5.04 34.94 -41.63
N TRP A 705 -4.76 34.95 -42.95
CA TRP A 705 -3.45 34.61 -43.51
C TRP A 705 -2.35 35.54 -42.96
N ALA A 706 -2.58 36.85 -42.97
CA ALA A 706 -1.64 37.83 -42.43
C ALA A 706 -1.41 37.61 -40.92
N LYS A 707 -2.47 37.30 -40.15
CA LYS A 707 -2.37 37.06 -38.70
C LYS A 707 -1.60 35.78 -38.37
N HIS A 708 -1.92 34.66 -39.04
CA HIS A 708 -1.54 33.32 -38.58
C HIS A 708 -0.50 32.62 -39.47
N VAL A 709 -0.43 32.92 -40.77
CA VAL A 709 0.57 32.34 -41.68
C VAL A 709 1.81 33.22 -41.74
N GLU A 710 1.62 34.54 -41.89
CA GLU A 710 2.72 35.53 -41.96
C GLU A 710 3.13 36.05 -40.56
N ASN A 711 2.37 35.70 -39.52
CA ASN A 711 2.58 36.12 -38.13
C ASN A 711 2.63 37.66 -37.93
N LYS A 712 1.78 38.41 -38.64
CA LYS A 712 1.71 39.89 -38.62
C LYS A 712 0.50 40.44 -37.87
N ARG A 713 0.13 39.79 -36.76
CA ARG A 713 -1.10 40.07 -36.01
C ARG A 713 -1.24 41.54 -35.59
N ASP A 714 -0.16 42.18 -35.12
CA ASP A 714 -0.20 43.57 -34.64
C ASP A 714 -0.44 44.57 -35.78
N LEU A 715 0.22 44.36 -36.93
CA LEU A 715 0.01 45.19 -38.12
C LEU A 715 -1.42 45.05 -38.65
N VAL A 716 -1.97 43.83 -38.65
CA VAL A 716 -3.38 43.60 -39.02
C VAL A 716 -4.30 44.35 -38.07
N ASN A 717 -4.07 44.24 -36.75
CA ASN A 717 -4.88 44.94 -35.74
C ASN A 717 -4.83 46.48 -35.89
N GLU A 718 -3.72 47.05 -36.37
CA GLU A 718 -3.64 48.47 -36.70
C GLU A 718 -4.48 48.82 -37.94
N ILE A 719 -4.43 48.01 -39.00
CA ILE A 719 -5.18 48.20 -40.24
C ILE A 719 -6.69 48.22 -39.99
N ILE A 720 -7.21 47.30 -39.18
CA ILE A 720 -8.64 47.18 -38.84
C ILE A 720 -9.01 47.84 -37.51
N LYS A 721 -8.15 48.69 -36.94
CA LYS A 721 -8.39 49.42 -35.68
C LYS A 721 -8.84 48.54 -34.51
N LYS A 722 -8.32 47.32 -34.42
CA LYS A 722 -8.65 46.30 -33.40
C LYS A 722 -10.11 45.81 -33.44
N ASP A 723 -10.82 45.99 -34.55
CA ASP A 723 -12.21 45.55 -34.71
C ASP A 723 -12.43 44.84 -36.06
N ASP A 724 -12.29 43.52 -36.06
CA ASP A 724 -12.58 42.67 -37.23
C ASP A 724 -14.02 42.86 -37.76
N SER A 725 -14.96 43.25 -36.88
CA SER A 725 -16.38 43.36 -37.24
C SER A 725 -16.65 44.48 -38.25
N LEU A 726 -15.76 45.47 -38.36
CA LEU A 726 -15.88 46.55 -39.33
C LEU A 726 -15.71 46.04 -40.77
N LEU A 727 -14.79 45.10 -40.99
CA LEU A 727 -14.62 44.46 -42.30
C LEU A 727 -15.88 43.66 -42.68
N TYR A 728 -16.39 42.84 -41.75
CA TYR A 728 -17.56 42.01 -41.99
C TYR A 728 -18.84 42.84 -42.19
N LEU A 729 -18.96 43.95 -41.46
CA LEU A 729 -20.02 44.94 -41.66
C LEU A 729 -19.94 45.54 -43.06
N ALA A 730 -18.75 45.96 -43.50
CA ALA A 730 -18.56 46.53 -44.84
C ALA A 730 -18.87 45.50 -45.94
N LEU A 731 -18.41 44.26 -45.79
CA LEU A 731 -18.74 43.17 -46.71
C LEU A 731 -20.25 42.92 -46.78
N ASN A 732 -20.95 42.90 -45.64
CA ASN A 732 -22.40 42.68 -45.62
C ASN A 732 -23.19 43.84 -46.24
N LEU A 733 -22.71 45.09 -46.12
CA LEU A 733 -23.35 46.25 -46.76
C LEU A 733 -23.23 46.22 -48.29
N VAL A 734 -22.16 45.61 -48.82
CA VAL A 734 -21.94 45.48 -50.28
C VAL A 734 -22.65 44.25 -50.84
N PHE A 735 -22.55 43.11 -50.16
CA PHE A 735 -22.94 41.80 -50.69
C PHE A 735 -24.19 41.19 -50.05
N GLY A 736 -24.63 41.69 -48.90
CA GLY A 736 -25.80 41.19 -48.19
C GLY A 736 -27.11 41.84 -48.62
N LYS A 737 -28.20 41.41 -47.99
CA LYS A 737 -29.53 42.00 -48.17
C LYS A 737 -29.52 43.44 -47.68
N LYS A 738 -30.15 44.30 -48.48
CA LYS A 738 -30.31 45.73 -48.19
C LYS A 738 -31.49 45.96 -47.25
N ASP A 739 -31.26 46.79 -46.24
CA ASP A 739 -32.30 47.36 -45.38
C ASP A 739 -32.81 48.68 -45.98
N ASP A 740 -33.97 49.15 -45.53
CA ASP A 740 -34.48 50.49 -45.87
C ASP A 740 -33.58 51.57 -45.25
N PHE A 741 -32.53 51.97 -45.97
CA PHE A 741 -31.54 52.94 -45.49
C PHE A 741 -32.03 54.38 -45.59
N ASN A 742 -31.77 55.17 -44.55
CA ASN A 742 -32.05 56.60 -44.51
C ASN A 742 -30.76 57.45 -44.34
N ALA A 743 -30.90 58.77 -44.33
CA ALA A 743 -29.77 59.69 -44.19
C ALA A 743 -28.98 59.52 -42.87
N GLU A 744 -29.64 59.11 -41.78
CA GLU A 744 -28.96 58.82 -40.51
C GLU A 744 -28.11 57.55 -40.60
N ASN A 745 -28.58 56.52 -41.31
CA ASN A 745 -27.78 55.32 -41.59
C ASN A 745 -26.51 55.68 -42.38
N LEU A 746 -26.62 56.56 -43.38
CA LEU A 746 -25.47 57.02 -44.17
C LEU A 746 -24.43 57.72 -43.29
N GLN A 747 -24.85 58.66 -42.45
CA GLN A 747 -23.94 59.35 -41.53
C GLN A 747 -23.28 58.36 -40.56
N ARG A 748 -24.05 57.43 -39.98
CA ARG A 748 -23.54 56.41 -39.06
C ARG A 748 -22.47 55.53 -39.71
N TYR A 749 -22.67 55.09 -40.96
CA TYR A 749 -21.69 54.27 -41.66
C TYR A 749 -20.48 55.08 -42.14
N GLN A 750 -20.65 56.36 -42.50
CA GLN A 750 -19.53 57.27 -42.76
C GLN A 750 -18.65 57.45 -41.52
N ASP A 751 -19.23 57.62 -40.33
CA ASP A 751 -18.47 57.77 -39.09
C ASP A 751 -17.72 56.48 -38.71
N LYS A 752 -18.36 55.31 -38.91
CA LYS A 752 -17.78 54.00 -38.57
C LYS A 752 -16.74 53.51 -39.57
N LEU A 753 -17.01 53.61 -40.87
CA LEU A 753 -16.18 53.05 -41.94
C LEU A 753 -15.30 54.09 -42.62
N GLY A 754 -15.68 55.37 -42.63
CA GLY A 754 -14.95 56.44 -43.30
C GLY A 754 -13.58 56.77 -42.68
N GLY A 755 -13.35 56.36 -41.42
CA GLY A 755 -12.07 56.49 -40.76
C GLY A 755 -11.06 55.37 -41.06
N LEU A 756 -11.44 54.29 -41.76
CA LEU A 756 -10.54 53.23 -42.22
C LEU A 756 -9.83 53.66 -43.52
#